data_AF-A0A2V3HZ26-F1
#
_entry.id   AF-A0A2V3HZ26-F1
#
_cell.length_a   1.000
_cell.length_b   1.000
_cell.length_c   1.000
_cell.angle_alpha   90.00
_cell.angle_beta   90.00
_cell.angle_gamma   90.00
#
_symmetry.space_group_name_H-M   'P 1'
#
loop_
_entity.id
_entity.type
_entity.pdbx_description
1 polymer ?
#
loop_
_entity_poly.entity_id
_entity_poly.type
_entity_poly.pdbx_seq_one_letter_code
_entity_poly.pdbx_strand_id
1 'polypeptide(L)'
;MPECIVCAREIENKGWCSRCELFADVLVGPGVSGRPTEAERADMEAVLAPDRGRTGEARWRSLLAAHAGSEDILWMKRRDSVHEDALIDESAFPLTGDAVEDGLQSLRQRLAGRAHPERHELRRLLQRGIPLPDGSWLNCVGQIWSLDGEILPGKLPYAHLLRAMTGTKNERLQVQECDFSLLLGVMGTLSIRRHHHRRRQRHQREHLREIPLFHRRHWGAHGPLEGANLFFTWLEWMGDLLHTRLATGEQPRNWMHGRAWVHFRNPGRQGHEMPPEVPWAELAELGMPWVDRWDQETDGGTEWRSSEAWSGPALVVNRGRLFLRMLRGGRWKRVPLPPWPELWALLLSWQLSPPEHPAHRRLRTLQWIWDEPDGELIPSEQDCRALSLLHSVCEASDRCEYLEEGAPGIIVEGTSGLFYHVRSGHGAHGARFSVSGCTSAEQAHQGGGTPICIREQPGVQRLPAGDVIASVVLALVDDQRSQRNLHPLAEFIRTNLPKAYLPGAEGERRGAMHIQGALNRMYNMHNFGGWQRWTRAFPGLYEVLIRLPLDSVMLLPREQRGPLLFEGNRFRLMIRDEEERELVEGLARTTGWRPRGEQADHIRWVRVDVPLERVRHWLVELLGPFQRRHGIRGAPPWWNLYRDPFPPGNLPQRLPEGLNQPFDDGPEDMFDAV
;
A
#
# COMPACT_ATOMS: atom_id res chain seq x y z
N MET A 1 2.38 45.43 8.54
CA MET A 1 1.55 44.22 8.71
C MET A 1 2.24 43.08 7.98
N PRO A 2 2.05 41.80 8.35
CA PRO A 2 2.58 40.70 7.55
C PRO A 2 1.92 40.71 6.15
N GLU A 3 2.66 40.26 5.14
CA GLU A 3 2.18 40.13 3.77
C GLU A 3 1.94 38.67 3.41
N CYS A 4 0.99 38.42 2.52
CA CYS A 4 0.74 37.10 1.95
C CYS A 4 1.94 36.62 1.13
N ILE A 5 2.43 35.41 1.43
CA ILE A 5 3.58 34.79 0.77
C ILE A 5 3.38 34.66 -0.75
N VAL A 6 2.13 34.59 -1.21
CA VAL A 6 1.79 34.31 -2.61
C VAL A 6 1.49 35.58 -3.40
N CYS A 7 0.67 36.48 -2.86
CA CYS A 7 0.18 37.66 -3.58
C CYS A 7 0.62 39.01 -2.98
N ALA A 8 1.45 39.00 -1.93
CA ALA A 8 1.98 40.18 -1.24
C ALA A 8 0.93 41.17 -0.69
N ARG A 9 -0.34 40.76 -0.57
CA ARG A 9 -1.38 41.56 0.10
C ARG A 9 -1.17 41.56 1.60
N GLU A 10 -1.47 42.68 2.25
CA GLU A 10 -1.46 42.77 3.71
C GLU A 10 -2.48 41.79 4.32
N ILE A 11 -2.05 41.06 5.34
CA ILE A 11 -2.85 40.08 6.07
C ILE A 11 -2.70 40.31 7.58
N GLU A 12 -3.68 39.84 8.35
CA GLU A 12 -3.66 39.94 9.81
C GLU A 12 -2.68 38.95 10.43
N ASN A 13 -2.65 37.72 9.91
CA ASN A 13 -1.81 36.63 10.38
C ASN A 13 -0.72 36.30 9.37
N LYS A 14 0.48 35.90 9.81
CA LYS A 14 1.57 35.46 8.92
C LYS A 14 1.12 34.32 8.01
N GLY A 15 1.55 34.27 6.75
CA GLY A 15 1.32 33.12 5.87
C GLY A 15 0.57 33.48 4.58
N TRP A 16 -0.64 32.94 4.43
CA TRP A 16 -1.46 33.01 3.22
C TRP A 16 -2.69 33.90 3.49
N CYS A 17 -3.18 34.62 2.48
CA CYS A 17 -4.50 35.25 2.55
C CYS A 17 -5.59 34.23 2.20
N SER A 18 -6.83 34.49 2.65
CA SER A 18 -8.00 33.62 2.43
C SER A 18 -8.14 33.15 0.98
N ARG A 19 -8.02 34.07 0.01
CA ARG A 19 -8.14 33.77 -1.42
C ARG A 19 -7.01 32.88 -1.95
N CYS A 20 -5.77 33.05 -1.48
CA CYS A 20 -4.66 32.22 -1.93
C CYS A 20 -4.70 30.83 -1.28
N GLU A 21 -5.21 30.75 -0.05
CA GLU A 21 -5.35 29.50 0.70
C GLU A 21 -6.29 28.51 0.02
N LEU A 22 -7.31 29.01 -0.71
CA LEU A 22 -8.19 28.20 -1.57
C LEU A 22 -7.43 27.31 -2.57
N PHE A 23 -6.20 27.65 -2.94
CA PHE A 23 -5.39 26.92 -3.92
C PHE A 23 -4.20 26.20 -3.29
N ALA A 24 -3.99 26.31 -1.98
CA ALA A 24 -2.75 25.90 -1.32
C ALA A 24 -2.45 24.41 -1.55
N ASP A 25 -3.44 23.53 -1.43
CA ASP A 25 -3.29 22.09 -1.66
C ASP A 25 -2.77 21.75 -3.07
N VAL A 26 -3.11 22.55 -4.08
CA VAL A 26 -2.65 22.37 -5.45
C VAL A 26 -1.23 22.92 -5.65
N LEU A 27 -0.89 24.01 -4.95
CA LEU A 27 0.38 24.72 -5.10
C LEU A 27 1.52 24.07 -4.32
N VAL A 28 1.27 23.70 -3.06
CA VAL A 28 2.29 23.16 -2.14
C VAL A 28 2.05 21.70 -1.76
N GLY A 29 0.99 21.10 -2.31
CA GLY A 29 0.52 19.77 -1.95
C GLY A 29 -0.42 19.82 -0.73
N PRO A 30 -1.08 18.70 -0.41
CA PRO A 30 -1.99 18.64 0.73
C PRO A 30 -1.26 19.04 2.03
N GLY A 31 -2.00 19.51 3.02
CA GLY A 31 -1.52 19.68 4.41
C GLY A 31 -1.45 21.10 4.94
N VAL A 32 -1.91 22.09 4.17
CA VAL A 32 -1.97 23.48 4.63
C VAL A 32 -2.97 23.61 5.80
N SER A 33 -4.08 22.87 5.75
CA SER A 33 -5.11 22.85 6.80
C SER A 33 -4.64 22.32 8.16
N GLY A 34 -3.52 21.58 8.24
CA GLY A 34 -2.96 21.15 9.53
C GLY A 34 -1.78 22.00 10.01
N ARG A 35 -1.74 23.26 9.59
CA ARG A 35 -0.83 24.27 10.09
C ARG A 35 -0.95 24.38 11.61
N PRO A 36 0.16 24.33 12.36
CA PRO A 36 0.11 24.46 13.81
C PRO A 36 -0.23 25.90 14.21
N THR A 37 -1.04 26.03 15.24
CA THR A 37 -1.36 27.29 15.92
C THR A 37 -0.13 27.88 16.60
N GLU A 38 -0.16 29.17 16.91
CA GLU A 38 0.96 29.85 17.58
C GLU A 38 1.26 29.24 18.96
N ALA A 39 0.23 28.80 19.69
CA ALA A 39 0.39 28.10 20.96
C ALA A 39 1.11 26.75 20.80
N GLU A 40 0.70 25.94 19.83
CA GLU A 40 1.37 24.67 19.53
C GLU A 40 2.83 24.86 19.13
N ARG A 41 3.11 25.90 18.32
CA ARG A 41 4.48 26.28 17.95
C ARG A 41 5.31 26.65 19.17
N ALA A 42 4.78 27.51 20.04
CA ALA A 42 5.46 27.94 21.26
C ALA A 42 5.79 26.75 22.19
N ASP A 43 4.84 25.82 22.38
CA ASP A 43 5.03 24.62 23.20
C ASP A 43 6.15 23.72 22.66
N MET A 44 6.20 23.51 21.34
CA MET A 44 7.25 22.69 20.73
C MET A 44 8.60 23.44 20.70
N GLU A 45 8.61 24.76 20.51
CA GLU A 45 9.84 25.56 20.61
C GLU A 45 10.43 25.57 22.00
N ALA A 46 9.62 25.49 23.08
CA ALA A 46 10.16 25.37 24.43
C ALA A 46 11.12 24.16 24.57
N VAL A 47 10.89 23.09 23.80
CA VAL A 47 11.75 21.90 23.75
C VAL A 47 12.90 22.03 22.74
N LEU A 48 12.65 22.62 21.56
CA LEU A 48 13.62 22.64 20.45
C LEU A 48 14.58 23.84 20.50
N ALA A 49 14.16 24.98 21.07
CA ALA A 49 14.90 26.23 21.07
C ALA A 49 16.33 26.14 21.63
N PRO A 50 16.59 25.42 22.74
CA PRO A 50 17.95 25.33 23.32
C PRO A 50 19.00 24.74 22.37
N ASP A 51 18.57 23.94 21.39
CA ASP A 51 19.44 23.27 20.43
C ASP A 51 19.23 23.75 18.98
N ARG A 52 18.48 24.85 18.77
CA ARG A 52 18.45 25.56 17.48
C ARG A 52 19.88 26.03 17.14
N GLY A 53 20.35 25.68 15.94
CA GLY A 53 21.72 25.98 15.48
C GLY A 53 22.80 24.94 15.86
N ARG A 54 22.45 23.91 16.65
CA ARG A 54 23.30 22.74 16.88
C ARG A 54 23.04 21.65 15.84
N THR A 55 23.68 20.49 16.02
CA THR A 55 23.43 19.33 15.15
C THR A 55 21.99 18.84 15.31
N GLY A 56 21.42 18.26 14.25
CA GLY A 56 20.09 17.66 14.32
C GLY A 56 20.00 16.55 15.38
N GLU A 57 21.11 15.88 15.66
CA GLU A 57 21.21 14.86 16.71
C GLU A 57 20.98 15.43 18.11
N ALA A 58 21.54 16.62 18.42
CA ALA A 58 21.30 17.28 19.71
C ALA A 58 19.81 17.62 19.90
N ARG A 59 19.16 18.17 18.85
CA ARG A 59 17.72 18.46 18.88
C ARG A 59 16.86 17.22 19.10
N TRP A 60 17.20 16.10 18.46
CA TRP A 60 16.50 14.84 18.68
C TRP A 60 16.67 14.33 20.11
N ARG A 61 17.86 14.52 20.73
CA ARG A 61 18.09 14.16 22.13
C ARG A 61 17.26 15.00 23.09
N SER A 62 17.12 16.30 22.84
CA SER A 62 16.30 17.17 23.69
C SER A 62 14.82 16.85 23.59
N LEU A 63 14.34 16.52 22.38
CA LEU A 63 12.99 15.99 22.20
C LEU A 63 12.78 14.68 22.98
N LEU A 64 13.72 13.74 22.88
CA LEU A 64 13.65 12.49 23.63
C LEU A 64 13.69 12.71 25.14
N ALA A 65 14.57 13.58 25.64
CA ALA A 65 14.70 13.89 27.05
C ALA A 65 13.41 14.49 27.63
N ALA A 66 12.74 15.36 26.87
CA ALA A 66 11.47 15.96 27.26
C ALA A 66 10.32 14.93 27.38
N HIS A 67 10.45 13.77 26.72
CA HIS A 67 9.47 12.69 26.74
C HIS A 67 10.01 11.40 27.38
N ALA A 68 11.14 11.48 28.09
CA ALA A 68 11.75 10.30 28.70
C ALA A 68 10.80 9.68 29.74
N GLY A 69 10.59 8.37 29.65
CA GLY A 69 9.68 7.65 30.54
C GLY A 69 8.19 7.87 30.28
N SER A 70 7.81 8.53 29.17
CA SER A 70 6.40 8.64 28.79
C SER A 70 5.85 7.30 28.29
N GLU A 71 4.53 7.13 28.39
CA GLU A 71 3.81 6.00 27.78
C GLU A 71 4.07 5.87 26.27
N ASP A 72 4.37 6.99 25.58
CA ASP A 72 4.69 7.01 24.15
C ASP A 72 6.00 6.29 23.80
N ILE A 73 6.87 6.06 24.80
CA ILE A 73 8.12 5.30 24.65
C ILE A 73 8.00 3.92 25.29
N LEU A 74 7.39 3.86 26.48
CA LEU A 74 7.37 2.65 27.31
C LEU A 74 6.60 1.49 26.67
N TRP A 75 5.63 1.73 25.79
CA TRP A 75 4.86 0.68 25.10
C TRP A 75 5.74 -0.31 24.31
N MET A 76 6.90 0.15 23.83
CA MET A 76 7.85 -0.67 23.07
C MET A 76 8.69 -1.57 23.98
N LYS A 77 8.80 -1.25 25.28
CA LYS A 77 9.66 -2.00 26.20
C LYS A 77 8.95 -3.28 26.67
N ARG A 78 9.72 -4.34 26.87
CA ARG A 78 9.20 -5.59 27.43
C ARG A 78 8.60 -5.34 28.81
N ARG A 79 7.41 -5.88 29.07
CA ARG A 79 6.72 -5.77 30.36
C ARG A 79 7.21 -6.78 31.38
N ASP A 80 7.64 -7.94 30.90
CA ASP A 80 8.15 -9.02 31.74
C ASP A 80 9.67 -9.14 31.58
N SER A 81 10.37 -9.19 32.71
CA SER A 81 11.67 -9.85 32.78
C SER A 81 11.43 -11.32 32.43
N VAL A 82 11.84 -11.74 31.24
CA VAL A 82 11.76 -13.15 30.83
C VAL A 82 12.37 -14.00 31.94
N HIS A 83 11.59 -14.92 32.51
CA HIS A 83 12.13 -16.03 33.29
C HIS A 83 13.22 -16.68 32.46
N GLU A 84 14.42 -16.84 33.03
CA GLU A 84 15.57 -17.55 32.44
C GLU A 84 15.22 -18.99 31.99
N ASP A 85 14.02 -19.48 32.29
CA ASP A 85 13.56 -20.87 32.12
C ASP A 85 12.76 -21.16 30.84
N ALA A 86 12.51 -20.18 29.95
CA ALA A 86 12.12 -20.52 28.58
C ALA A 86 13.38 -20.99 27.86
N LEU A 87 13.73 -22.27 28.07
CA LEU A 87 14.82 -22.98 27.39
C LEU A 87 14.73 -22.74 25.88
N ILE A 88 15.42 -21.70 25.44
CA ILE A 88 15.85 -21.53 24.07
C ILE A 88 16.62 -22.81 23.76
N ASP A 89 16.17 -23.58 22.77
CA ASP A 89 16.88 -24.76 22.32
C ASP A 89 18.25 -24.32 21.77
N GLU A 90 19.27 -24.28 22.63
CA GLU A 90 20.64 -23.88 22.28
C GLU A 90 21.20 -24.72 21.11
N SER A 91 20.62 -25.91 20.85
CA SER A 91 20.99 -26.76 19.71
C SER A 91 20.49 -26.25 18.35
N ALA A 92 19.55 -25.29 18.33
CA ALA A 92 19.12 -24.58 17.14
C ALA A 92 20.08 -23.44 16.72
N PHE A 93 21.13 -23.16 17.51
CA PHE A 93 22.02 -22.00 17.33
C PHE A 93 23.44 -22.41 16.90
N PRO A 94 23.85 -22.17 15.64
CA PRO A 94 25.18 -22.55 15.16
C PRO A 94 26.28 -21.51 15.41
N LEU A 95 26.03 -20.40 16.14
CA LEU A 95 26.97 -19.28 16.28
C LEU A 95 27.12 -18.83 17.74
N THR A 96 28.36 -18.60 18.17
CA THR A 96 28.72 -18.06 19.50
C THR A 96 28.56 -16.53 19.55
N GLY A 97 28.54 -15.92 20.74
CA GLY A 97 28.31 -14.47 20.92
C GLY A 97 29.23 -13.56 20.08
N ASP A 98 30.52 -13.88 19.99
CA ASP A 98 31.47 -13.13 19.15
C ASP A 98 31.16 -13.28 17.65
N ALA A 99 30.72 -14.46 17.21
CA ALA A 99 30.35 -14.70 15.81
C ALA A 99 29.04 -14.00 15.40
N VAL A 100 28.12 -13.78 16.34
CA VAL A 100 26.90 -12.99 16.13
C VAL A 100 27.24 -11.50 15.98
N GLU A 101 28.10 -10.95 16.84
CA GLU A 101 28.54 -9.55 16.76
C GLU A 101 29.30 -9.29 15.45
N ASP A 102 30.25 -10.15 15.08
CA ASP A 102 30.98 -10.07 13.81
C ASP A 102 30.03 -10.17 12.60
N GLY A 103 29.04 -11.06 12.69
CA GLY A 103 27.97 -11.21 11.70
C GLY A 103 27.14 -9.94 11.54
N LEU A 104 26.71 -9.32 12.64
CA LEU A 104 25.94 -8.08 12.65
C LEU A 104 26.75 -6.89 12.12
N GLN A 105 28.04 -6.80 12.46
CA GLN A 105 28.93 -5.76 11.92
C GLN A 105 29.13 -5.93 10.40
N SER A 106 29.31 -7.16 9.92
CA SER A 106 29.39 -7.48 8.49
C SER A 106 28.09 -7.11 7.76
N LEU A 107 26.93 -7.46 8.34
CA LEU A 107 25.62 -7.08 7.82
C LEU A 107 25.44 -5.56 7.79
N ARG A 108 25.83 -4.83 8.84
CA ARG A 108 25.81 -3.36 8.85
C ARG A 108 26.65 -2.78 7.73
N GLN A 109 27.88 -3.27 7.54
CA GLN A 109 28.78 -2.74 6.51
C GLN A 109 28.19 -2.92 5.11
N ARG A 110 27.59 -4.09 4.84
CA ARG A 110 26.99 -4.43 3.54
C ARG A 110 25.61 -3.82 3.30
N LEU A 111 24.75 -3.77 4.32
CA LEU A 111 23.33 -3.40 4.18
C LEU A 111 23.03 -1.96 4.61
N ALA A 112 23.81 -1.41 5.53
CA ALA A 112 23.59 -0.08 6.11
C ALA A 112 24.74 0.90 5.81
N GLY A 113 25.78 0.47 5.09
CA GLY A 113 26.93 1.27 4.67
C GLY A 113 26.67 2.18 3.47
N ARG A 114 27.76 2.71 2.88
CA ARG A 114 27.72 3.49 1.62
C ARG A 114 27.74 2.59 0.38
N ALA A 115 28.27 1.38 0.52
CA ALA A 115 28.20 0.36 -0.51
C ALA A 115 26.73 -0.05 -0.70
N HIS A 116 26.26 -0.02 -1.94
CA HIS A 116 24.94 -0.53 -2.30
C HIS A 116 25.13 -1.92 -2.86
N PRO A 117 24.80 -2.98 -2.11
CA PRO A 117 24.98 -4.35 -2.58
C PRO A 117 24.08 -4.57 -3.80
N GLU A 118 24.52 -5.42 -4.72
CA GLU A 118 23.68 -5.79 -5.85
C GLU A 118 22.36 -6.42 -5.37
N ARG A 119 21.30 -6.27 -6.16
CA ARG A 119 19.94 -6.69 -5.78
C ARG A 119 19.86 -8.17 -5.39
N HIS A 120 20.68 -9.01 -5.98
CA HIS A 120 20.74 -10.45 -5.69
C HIS A 120 21.43 -10.73 -4.35
N GLU A 121 22.52 -10.03 -4.05
CA GLU A 121 23.25 -10.14 -2.79
C GLU A 121 22.42 -9.63 -1.61
N LEU A 122 21.74 -8.48 -1.78
CA LEU A 122 20.82 -7.93 -0.80
C LEU A 122 19.74 -8.95 -0.40
N ARG A 123 19.11 -9.59 -1.39
CA ARG A 123 18.08 -10.61 -1.15
C ARG A 123 18.64 -11.81 -0.39
N ARG A 124 19.83 -12.28 -0.76
CA ARG A 124 20.50 -13.40 -0.09
C ARG A 124 20.81 -13.10 1.38
N LEU A 125 21.31 -11.90 1.67
CA LEU A 125 21.64 -11.49 3.05
C LEU A 125 20.39 -11.34 3.91
N LEU A 126 19.32 -10.72 3.39
CA LEU A 126 18.08 -10.56 4.15
C LEU A 126 17.30 -11.88 4.30
N GLN A 127 17.44 -12.82 3.37
CA GLN A 127 16.84 -14.15 3.46
C GLN A 127 17.55 -15.03 4.50
N ARG A 128 18.87 -14.89 4.67
CA ARG A 128 19.63 -15.56 5.74
C ARG A 128 19.18 -15.13 7.13
N GLY A 129 18.56 -13.95 7.24
CA GLY A 129 18.05 -13.42 8.48
C GLY A 129 19.04 -12.52 9.20
N ILE A 130 18.48 -11.67 10.05
CA ILE A 130 19.17 -10.76 10.96
C ILE A 130 18.83 -11.25 12.36
N PRO A 131 19.80 -11.71 13.15
CA PRO A 131 19.56 -12.11 14.53
C PRO A 131 19.26 -10.88 15.39
N LEU A 132 18.28 -11.00 16.28
CA LEU A 132 17.88 -9.96 17.22
C LEU A 132 18.34 -10.33 18.65
N PRO A 133 18.55 -9.35 19.55
CA PRO A 133 19.12 -9.61 20.89
C PRO A 133 18.27 -10.47 21.81
N ASP A 134 17.01 -10.71 21.46
CA ASP A 134 16.08 -11.54 22.21
C ASP A 134 16.01 -12.98 21.71
N GLY A 135 16.90 -13.36 20.80
CA GLY A 135 16.93 -14.68 20.18
C GLY A 135 16.04 -14.82 18.94
N SER A 136 15.22 -13.82 18.62
CA SER A 136 14.36 -13.84 17.43
C SER A 136 15.14 -13.56 16.14
N TRP A 137 14.60 -14.04 15.02
CA TRP A 137 15.20 -13.95 13.70
C TRP A 137 14.33 -13.17 12.73
N LEU A 138 14.83 -12.02 12.31
CA LEU A 138 14.18 -11.21 11.29
C LEU A 138 14.67 -11.60 9.90
N ASN A 139 13.80 -12.16 9.06
CA ASN A 139 14.14 -12.53 7.69
C ASN A 139 13.25 -11.81 6.68
N CYS A 140 13.72 -11.76 5.43
CA CYS A 140 12.95 -11.23 4.31
C CYS A 140 13.14 -12.08 3.07
N VAL A 141 12.03 -12.56 2.49
CA VAL A 141 12.05 -13.29 1.21
C VAL A 141 11.25 -12.51 0.17
N GLY A 142 11.93 -12.13 -0.91
CA GLY A 142 11.37 -11.27 -1.94
C GLY A 142 11.10 -9.85 -1.41
N GLN A 143 9.90 -9.61 -0.91
CA GLN A 143 9.45 -8.36 -0.27
C GLN A 143 8.68 -8.59 1.04
N ILE A 144 8.54 -9.85 1.48
CA ILE A 144 7.76 -10.25 2.65
C ILE A 144 8.73 -10.41 3.81
N TRP A 145 8.47 -9.72 4.91
CA TRP A 145 9.22 -9.82 6.15
C TRP A 145 8.58 -10.85 7.07
N SER A 146 9.39 -11.60 7.82
CA SER A 146 8.90 -12.43 8.91
C SER A 146 9.83 -12.39 10.12
N LEU A 147 9.24 -12.54 11.30
CA LEU A 147 9.90 -12.67 12.60
C LEU A 147 9.62 -14.07 13.11
N ASP A 148 10.64 -14.91 13.26
CA ASP A 148 10.50 -16.32 13.68
C ASP A 148 9.49 -17.14 12.87
N GLY A 149 9.31 -16.76 11.59
CA GLY A 149 8.34 -17.39 10.68
C GLY A 149 6.95 -16.72 10.67
N GLU A 150 6.64 -15.84 11.62
CA GLU A 150 5.41 -15.03 11.60
C GLU A 150 5.55 -13.85 10.63
N ILE A 151 4.58 -13.69 9.73
CA ILE A 151 4.64 -12.65 8.69
C ILE A 151 4.41 -11.27 9.31
N LEU A 152 5.37 -10.38 9.08
CA LEU A 152 5.27 -8.97 9.47
C LEU A 152 4.59 -8.13 8.37
N PRO A 153 3.87 -7.07 8.76
CA PRO A 153 3.18 -6.23 7.80
C PRO A 153 4.20 -5.39 7.01
N GLY A 154 3.93 -5.16 5.72
CA GLY A 154 4.65 -4.17 4.92
C GLY A 154 6.18 -4.34 4.84
N LYS A 155 6.91 -3.22 4.95
CA LYS A 155 8.37 -3.10 4.80
C LYS A 155 8.97 -2.58 6.09
N LEU A 156 10.17 -3.05 6.41
CA LEU A 156 10.84 -2.71 7.67
C LEU A 156 12.11 -1.88 7.49
N PRO A 157 12.46 -1.02 8.48
CA PRO A 157 13.67 -0.22 8.45
C PRO A 157 14.91 -1.00 8.92
N TYR A 158 15.21 -2.13 8.27
CA TYR A 158 16.30 -3.05 8.65
C TYR A 158 17.68 -2.40 8.78
N ALA A 159 17.99 -1.35 7.99
CA ALA A 159 19.28 -0.67 8.06
C ALA A 159 19.40 0.21 9.31
N HIS A 160 18.29 0.75 9.82
CA HIS A 160 18.26 1.45 11.10
C HIS A 160 18.33 0.49 12.27
N LEU A 161 17.66 -0.66 12.17
CA LEU A 161 17.75 -1.74 13.15
C LEU A 161 19.20 -2.23 13.31
N LEU A 162 19.89 -2.53 12.20
CA LEU A 162 21.30 -2.94 12.21
C LEU A 162 22.22 -1.87 12.83
N ARG A 163 21.94 -0.58 12.58
CA ARG A 163 22.71 0.53 13.16
C ARG A 163 22.49 0.67 14.67
N ALA A 164 21.27 0.44 15.14
CA ALA A 164 20.95 0.46 16.56
C ALA A 164 21.66 -0.71 17.29
N MET A 165 21.56 -1.93 16.74
CA MET A 165 22.18 -3.14 17.33
C MET A 165 23.71 -3.10 17.38
N THR A 166 24.35 -2.43 16.43
CA THR A 166 25.82 -2.31 16.38
C THR A 166 26.29 -0.92 16.80
N GLY A 167 25.40 -0.14 17.41
CA GLY A 167 25.61 1.26 17.79
C GLY A 167 26.44 1.44 19.05
N THR A 168 26.27 2.62 19.65
CA THR A 168 26.81 2.98 20.96
C THR A 168 26.21 2.12 22.08
N LYS A 169 26.83 2.12 23.27
CA LYS A 169 26.36 1.35 24.43
C LYS A 169 24.88 1.65 24.77
N ASN A 170 24.46 2.91 24.71
CA ASN A 170 23.08 3.30 25.00
C ASN A 170 22.10 2.81 23.92
N GLU A 171 22.47 2.88 22.64
CA GLU A 171 21.64 2.36 21.54
C GLU A 171 21.45 0.84 21.67
N ARG A 172 22.52 0.12 22.01
CA ARG A 172 22.46 -1.34 22.27
C ARG A 172 21.57 -1.67 23.48
N LEU A 173 21.66 -0.88 24.55
CA LEU A 173 20.81 -1.05 25.73
C LEU A 173 19.33 -0.86 25.39
N GLN A 174 18.98 0.20 24.66
CA GLN A 174 17.60 0.44 24.23
C GLN A 174 17.06 -0.73 23.40
N VAL A 175 17.88 -1.27 22.51
CA VAL A 175 17.54 -2.42 21.67
C VAL A 175 17.32 -3.69 22.50
N GLN A 176 18.07 -3.92 23.58
CA GLN A 176 17.90 -5.08 24.46
C GLN A 176 16.58 -5.03 25.24
N GLU A 177 16.12 -3.83 25.61
CA GLU A 177 14.85 -3.63 26.31
C GLU A 177 13.61 -3.73 25.38
N CYS A 178 13.81 -3.74 24.05
CA CYS A 178 12.73 -3.73 23.07
C CYS A 178 11.95 -5.05 23.01
N ASP A 179 10.62 -4.91 22.92
CA ASP A 179 9.76 -5.93 22.32
C ASP A 179 9.74 -5.73 20.79
N PHE A 180 10.57 -6.53 20.08
CA PHE A 180 10.66 -6.45 18.63
C PHE A 180 9.39 -6.85 17.91
N SER A 181 8.60 -7.70 18.54
CA SER A 181 7.38 -8.23 17.95
C SER A 181 6.32 -7.13 17.83
N LEU A 182 6.17 -6.31 18.88
CA LEU A 182 5.31 -5.13 18.88
C LEU A 182 5.89 -4.02 18.00
N LEU A 183 7.18 -3.70 18.17
CA LEU A 183 7.83 -2.60 17.45
C LEU A 183 7.81 -2.82 15.93
N LEU A 184 8.27 -3.98 15.47
CA LEU A 184 8.36 -4.30 14.04
C LEU A 184 6.97 -4.52 13.43
N GLY A 185 6.03 -5.06 14.21
CA GLY A 185 4.62 -5.12 13.85
C GLY A 185 4.05 -3.75 13.54
N VAL A 186 4.17 -2.81 14.48
CA VAL A 186 3.72 -1.43 14.30
C VAL A 186 4.46 -0.74 13.15
N MET A 187 5.79 -0.83 13.07
CA MET A 187 6.57 -0.22 11.97
C MET A 187 6.16 -0.74 10.59
N GLY A 188 5.83 -2.01 10.50
CA GLY A 188 5.42 -2.64 9.25
C GLY A 188 4.13 -2.05 8.68
N THR A 189 3.23 -1.60 9.55
CA THR A 189 1.95 -0.97 9.14
C THR A 189 2.14 0.31 8.34
N LEU A 190 3.23 1.06 8.57
CA LEU A 190 3.60 2.27 7.83
C LEU A 190 3.74 2.04 6.32
N SER A 191 3.94 0.79 5.90
CA SER A 191 4.25 0.41 4.52
C SER A 191 3.16 -0.45 3.86
N ILE A 192 2.05 -0.74 4.56
CA ILE A 192 0.93 -1.48 3.96
C ILE A 192 0.33 -0.63 2.84
N ARG A 193 0.59 -1.00 1.59
CA ARG A 193 -0.07 -0.37 0.44
C ARG A 193 -1.54 -0.80 0.41
N ARG A 194 -2.47 0.16 0.33
CA ARG A 194 -3.95 0.03 0.23
C ARG A 194 -4.50 -0.91 -0.88
N HIS A 195 -3.65 -1.65 -1.59
CA HIS A 195 -4.03 -2.48 -2.74
C HIS A 195 -3.83 -3.99 -2.56
N HIS A 196 -3.25 -4.49 -1.45
CA HIS A 196 -2.93 -5.92 -1.36
C HIS A 196 -3.97 -6.81 -0.66
N HIS A 197 -4.85 -6.28 0.19
CA HIS A 197 -5.84 -7.12 0.90
C HIS A 197 -7.11 -7.47 0.11
N ARG A 198 -7.36 -6.84 -1.06
CA ARG A 198 -8.44 -7.27 -1.97
C ARG A 198 -8.17 -8.62 -2.65
N ARG A 199 -6.93 -9.14 -2.62
CA ARG A 199 -6.62 -10.47 -3.17
C ARG A 199 -6.78 -11.62 -2.16
N ARG A 200 -6.58 -11.39 -0.86
CA ARG A 200 -6.68 -12.47 0.14
C ARG A 200 -8.13 -12.91 0.43
N GLN A 201 -9.09 -11.97 0.51
CA GLN A 201 -10.49 -12.33 0.80
C GLN A 201 -11.29 -12.83 -0.43
N ARG A 202 -10.83 -12.56 -1.66
CA ARG A 202 -11.53 -13.04 -2.86
C ARG A 202 -11.46 -14.57 -3.00
N HIS A 203 -10.43 -15.20 -2.44
CA HIS A 203 -10.21 -16.64 -2.54
C HIS A 203 -11.03 -17.49 -1.56
N GLN A 204 -11.62 -16.91 -0.51
CA GLN A 204 -12.45 -17.67 0.43
C GLN A 204 -13.97 -17.52 0.21
N ARG A 205 -14.43 -16.61 -0.68
CA ARG A 205 -15.88 -16.31 -0.82
C ARG A 205 -16.44 -16.19 -2.24
N GLU A 206 -15.76 -16.69 -3.27
CA GLU A 206 -16.38 -16.80 -4.61
C GLU A 206 -16.91 -18.22 -4.87
N HIS A 207 -17.94 -18.60 -4.11
CA HIS A 207 -18.90 -19.65 -4.49
C HIS A 207 -20.34 -19.15 -4.65
N LEU A 208 -20.59 -17.84 -4.54
CA LEU A 208 -21.89 -17.24 -4.86
C LEU A 208 -21.68 -16.00 -5.74
N ARG A 209 -22.47 -15.97 -6.80
CA ARG A 209 -22.42 -15.06 -7.94
C ARG A 209 -22.75 -13.64 -7.53
N GLU A 210 -22.00 -12.68 -8.06
CA GLU A 210 -22.50 -11.39 -8.54
C GLU A 210 -21.40 -10.72 -9.38
N ILE A 211 -21.77 -10.24 -10.57
CA ILE A 211 -20.88 -9.59 -11.53
C ILE A 211 -20.97 -8.07 -11.30
N PRO A 212 -19.90 -7.36 -10.91
CA PRO A 212 -19.88 -5.91 -11.00
C PRO A 212 -19.41 -5.51 -12.40
N LEU A 213 -20.36 -5.04 -13.21
CA LEU A 213 -20.13 -4.25 -14.41
C LEU A 213 -19.17 -3.09 -14.11
N PHE A 214 -18.38 -2.70 -15.12
CA PHE A 214 -17.35 -1.67 -15.07
C PHE A 214 -17.80 -0.38 -14.36
N HIS A 215 -17.51 -0.31 -13.06
CA HIS A 215 -17.28 0.92 -12.34
C HIS A 215 -15.82 0.90 -11.93
N ARG A 216 -14.93 1.38 -12.81
CA ARG A 216 -13.68 1.98 -12.35
C ARG A 216 -14.05 3.26 -11.60
N ARG A 217 -14.56 3.09 -10.37
CA ARG A 217 -14.50 4.15 -9.37
C ARG A 217 -13.02 4.45 -9.18
N HIS A 218 -12.60 5.60 -9.68
CA HIS A 218 -11.28 6.15 -9.43
C HIS A 218 -11.21 6.44 -7.93
N TRP A 219 -10.44 5.62 -7.22
CA TRP A 219 -10.15 5.85 -5.81
C TRP A 219 -9.10 6.95 -5.77
N GLY A 220 -9.47 8.08 -5.16
CA GLY A 220 -8.58 9.21 -4.94
C GLY A 220 -7.30 8.77 -4.25
N ALA A 221 -6.16 9.27 -4.72
CA ALA A 221 -4.85 8.98 -4.16
C ALA A 221 -4.63 9.64 -2.77
N HIS A 222 -5.66 10.23 -2.18
CA HIS A 222 -5.68 10.78 -0.84
C HIS A 222 -6.88 10.19 -0.13
N GLY A 223 -6.62 9.36 0.87
CA GLY A 223 -7.67 8.96 1.81
C GLY A 223 -7.71 10.01 2.92
N PRO A 224 -8.87 10.28 3.52
CA PRO A 224 -8.94 11.16 4.68
C PRO A 224 -8.04 10.58 5.78
N LEU A 225 -7.33 11.43 6.52
CA LEU A 225 -6.82 11.15 7.87
C LEU A 225 -5.81 9.99 7.96
N GLU A 226 -4.54 10.27 7.71
CA GLU A 226 -3.49 9.24 7.74
C GLU A 226 -3.25 8.63 9.12
N GLY A 227 -3.33 9.38 10.22
CA GLY A 227 -3.19 8.83 11.58
C GLY A 227 -4.27 7.78 11.89
N ALA A 228 -5.52 8.09 11.57
CA ALA A 228 -6.64 7.15 11.70
C ALA A 228 -6.53 5.97 10.75
N ASN A 229 -6.15 6.20 9.48
CA ASN A 229 -5.93 5.10 8.55
C ASN A 229 -4.83 4.16 9.02
N LEU A 230 -3.76 4.68 9.62
CA LEU A 230 -2.68 3.87 10.16
C LEU A 230 -3.14 3.10 11.38
N PHE A 231 -3.92 3.73 12.27
CA PHE A 231 -4.57 3.03 13.38
C PHE A 231 -5.47 1.89 12.88
N PHE A 232 -6.32 2.12 11.88
CA PHE A 232 -7.17 1.06 11.32
C PHE A 232 -6.37 -0.04 10.60
N THR A 233 -5.28 0.32 9.94
CA THR A 233 -4.38 -0.64 9.30
C THR A 233 -3.65 -1.49 10.35
N TRP A 234 -3.25 -0.87 11.46
CA TRP A 234 -2.68 -1.54 12.61
C TRP A 234 -3.70 -2.45 13.28
N LEU A 235 -4.94 -1.98 13.47
CA LEU A 235 -6.04 -2.76 14.04
C LEU A 235 -6.37 -3.99 13.18
N GLU A 236 -6.34 -3.88 11.83
CA GLU A 236 -6.49 -5.01 10.90
C GLU A 236 -5.39 -6.06 11.11
N TRP A 237 -4.14 -5.64 11.31
CA TRP A 237 -3.02 -6.55 11.54
C TRP A 237 -3.00 -7.16 12.95
N MET A 238 -3.33 -6.38 13.98
CA MET A 238 -3.36 -6.85 15.37
C MET A 238 -4.34 -8.01 15.57
N GLY A 239 -5.45 -8.04 14.83
CA GLY A 239 -6.34 -9.19 14.81
C GLY A 239 -5.62 -10.49 14.44
N ASP A 240 -4.84 -10.48 13.34
CA ASP A 240 -4.06 -11.65 12.89
C ASP A 240 -2.97 -12.05 13.93
N LEU A 241 -2.34 -11.09 14.61
CA LEU A 241 -1.33 -11.36 15.64
C LEU A 241 -1.94 -11.96 16.92
N LEU A 242 -3.04 -11.40 17.43
CA LEU A 242 -3.75 -11.89 18.62
C LEU A 242 -4.27 -13.31 18.42
N HIS A 243 -4.72 -13.65 17.20
CA HIS A 243 -5.09 -15.02 16.82
C HIS A 243 -3.95 -16.03 16.97
N THR A 244 -2.69 -15.60 16.81
CA THR A 244 -1.52 -16.49 16.81
C THR A 244 -0.93 -16.67 18.22
N ARG A 245 -0.97 -15.62 19.05
CA ARG A 245 -0.41 -15.65 20.43
C ARG A 245 -1.35 -16.21 21.50
N LEU A 246 -2.66 -15.99 21.38
CA LEU A 246 -3.62 -16.42 22.39
C LEU A 246 -4.14 -17.86 22.16
N ALA A 247 -3.53 -18.61 21.24
CA ALA A 247 -3.85 -20.03 20.98
C ALA A 247 -3.44 -20.99 22.12
N THR A 248 -3.34 -20.50 23.36
CA THR A 248 -3.43 -21.30 24.58
C THR A 248 -4.89 -21.59 24.88
N GLY A 249 -5.48 -22.52 24.12
CA GLY A 249 -6.68 -23.28 24.52
C GLY A 249 -8.07 -22.64 24.34
N GLU A 250 -8.21 -21.32 24.23
CA GLU A 250 -9.51 -20.69 23.97
C GLU A 250 -9.57 -20.08 22.57
N GLN A 251 -10.56 -20.49 21.78
CA GLN A 251 -10.82 -19.85 20.49
C GLN A 251 -11.22 -18.39 20.75
N PRO A 252 -10.56 -17.39 20.13
CA PRO A 252 -11.05 -16.03 20.15
C PRO A 252 -12.47 -16.02 19.56
N ARG A 253 -13.40 -15.38 20.28
CA ARG A 253 -14.83 -15.38 19.98
C ARG A 253 -15.06 -14.99 18.51
N ASN A 254 -15.99 -15.68 17.85
CA ASN A 254 -16.34 -15.65 16.42
C ASN A 254 -16.65 -14.27 15.77
N TRP A 255 -16.48 -13.14 16.45
CA TRP A 255 -16.81 -11.81 15.95
C TRP A 255 -15.79 -11.28 14.90
N MET A 256 -14.55 -11.77 14.91
CA MET A 256 -13.52 -11.38 13.93
C MET A 256 -13.61 -12.12 12.56
N HIS A 257 -14.29 -13.27 12.48
CA HIS A 257 -14.27 -14.12 11.28
C HIS A 257 -15.42 -13.92 10.28
N GLY A 258 -16.43 -13.09 10.55
CA GLY A 258 -17.57 -13.05 9.63
C GLY A 258 -18.57 -11.92 9.82
N ARG A 259 -18.69 -11.12 8.75
CA ARG A 259 -19.79 -10.18 8.42
C ARG A 259 -19.65 -8.73 8.91
N ALA A 260 -19.20 -8.42 10.12
CA ALA A 260 -19.10 -7.01 10.58
C ALA A 260 -18.14 -6.16 9.71
N TRP A 261 -16.95 -6.68 9.38
CA TRP A 261 -15.94 -5.96 8.59
C TRP A 261 -16.18 -5.92 7.06
N VAL A 262 -17.03 -6.81 6.55
CA VAL A 262 -17.47 -6.76 5.14
C VAL A 262 -18.30 -5.51 4.87
N HIS A 263 -18.98 -4.97 5.89
CA HIS A 263 -19.71 -3.70 5.81
C HIS A 263 -18.81 -2.46 5.82
N PHE A 264 -17.60 -2.54 6.38
CA PHE A 264 -16.60 -1.45 6.36
C PHE A 264 -16.00 -1.23 4.95
N ARG A 265 -15.91 -2.32 4.17
CA ARG A 265 -15.48 -2.29 2.76
C ARG A 265 -16.60 -1.89 1.79
N ASN A 266 -17.81 -1.58 2.30
CA ASN A 266 -18.92 -1.20 1.46
C ASN A 266 -18.67 0.21 0.89
N PRO A 267 -18.54 0.40 -0.43
CA PRO A 267 -18.19 1.69 -1.07
C PRO A 267 -19.23 2.82 -0.89
N GLY A 268 -20.18 2.66 0.03
CA GLY A 268 -21.27 3.59 0.32
C GLY A 268 -21.32 4.09 1.78
N ARG A 269 -20.47 3.59 2.69
CA ARG A 269 -20.28 4.24 4.01
C ARG A 269 -19.33 5.42 3.86
N GLN A 270 -19.66 6.55 4.48
CA GLN A 270 -18.79 7.72 4.55
C GLN A 270 -17.53 7.34 5.36
N GLY A 271 -16.35 7.85 4.99
CA GLY A 271 -15.07 7.49 5.62
C GLY A 271 -14.88 7.99 7.07
N HIS A 272 -15.98 8.25 7.78
CA HIS A 272 -16.06 8.91 9.09
C HIS A 272 -16.73 8.04 10.17
N GLU A 273 -16.96 6.75 9.90
CA GLU A 273 -17.56 5.83 10.88
C GLU A 273 -16.55 4.78 11.35
N MET A 274 -16.40 4.64 12.66
CA MET A 274 -15.59 3.58 13.28
C MET A 274 -16.31 2.21 13.20
N PRO A 275 -15.60 1.06 13.24
CA PRO A 275 -16.26 -0.23 13.33
C PRO A 275 -17.20 -0.26 14.56
N PRO A 276 -18.42 -0.79 14.42
CA PRO A 276 -19.43 -0.71 15.48
C PRO A 276 -19.09 -1.51 16.74
N GLU A 277 -18.08 -2.39 16.71
CA GLU A 277 -17.68 -3.26 17.82
C GLU A 277 -16.14 -3.39 17.87
N VAL A 278 -15.45 -2.36 18.39
CA VAL A 278 -14.01 -2.44 18.69
C VAL A 278 -13.84 -2.98 20.12
N PRO A 279 -13.01 -4.02 20.36
CA PRO A 279 -12.84 -4.62 21.69
C PRO A 279 -11.86 -3.79 22.53
N TRP A 280 -12.26 -2.58 22.92
CA TRP A 280 -11.38 -1.65 23.63
C TRP A 280 -10.74 -2.24 24.88
N ALA A 281 -11.51 -3.00 25.67
CA ALA A 281 -11.00 -3.68 26.86
C ALA A 281 -9.84 -4.66 26.57
N GLU A 282 -9.95 -5.48 25.52
CA GLU A 282 -8.91 -6.46 25.14
C GLU A 282 -7.68 -5.74 24.56
N LEU A 283 -7.88 -4.66 23.82
CA LEU A 283 -6.79 -3.85 23.27
C LEU A 283 -6.05 -3.06 24.35
N ALA A 284 -6.77 -2.60 25.39
CA ALA A 284 -6.20 -1.87 26.51
C ALA A 284 -5.22 -2.73 27.32
N GLU A 285 -5.42 -4.05 27.40
CA GLU A 285 -4.46 -4.98 28.02
C GLU A 285 -3.10 -4.96 27.34
N LEU A 286 -3.05 -4.65 26.04
CA LEU A 286 -1.80 -4.46 25.30
C LEU A 286 -1.07 -3.17 25.67
N GLY A 287 -1.70 -2.28 26.45
CA GLY A 287 -1.24 -0.98 26.98
C GLY A 287 -0.44 -0.17 25.97
N MET A 288 -0.98 -0.07 24.76
CA MET A 288 -0.49 0.82 23.72
C MET A 288 -1.28 2.13 23.84
N PRO A 289 -0.62 3.28 24.05
CA PRO A 289 -1.29 4.49 24.52
C PRO A 289 -2.29 5.07 23.51
N TRP A 290 -2.13 4.80 22.21
CA TRP A 290 -3.10 5.22 21.20
C TRP A 290 -4.43 4.46 21.29
N VAL A 291 -4.47 3.25 21.87
CA VAL A 291 -5.72 2.51 22.07
C VAL A 291 -6.63 3.30 22.99
N ASP A 292 -6.14 3.68 24.17
CA ASP A 292 -6.92 4.44 25.15
C ASP A 292 -7.34 5.82 24.62
N ARG A 293 -6.47 6.46 23.84
CA ARG A 293 -6.77 7.75 23.19
C ARG A 293 -7.90 7.63 22.18
N TRP A 294 -7.94 6.55 21.42
CA TRP A 294 -9.02 6.30 20.47
C TRP A 294 -10.31 5.88 21.17
N ASP A 295 -10.24 5.08 22.23
CA ASP A 295 -11.40 4.70 23.06
C ASP A 295 -12.12 5.96 23.59
N GLN A 296 -11.36 6.86 24.24
CA GLN A 296 -11.86 8.13 24.79
C GLN A 296 -12.49 9.06 23.75
N GLU A 297 -11.96 9.12 22.53
CA GLU A 297 -12.51 9.95 21.45
C GLU A 297 -13.85 9.39 20.94
N THR A 298 -14.15 8.12 21.21
CA THR A 298 -15.29 7.39 20.63
C THR A 298 -16.49 7.24 21.56
N ASP A 299 -16.31 7.50 22.85
CA ASP A 299 -17.37 7.52 23.87
C ASP A 299 -18.48 8.59 23.63
N GLY A 300 -18.35 9.43 22.60
CA GLY A 300 -19.32 10.45 22.18
C GLY A 300 -20.18 10.11 20.95
N GLY A 301 -20.01 8.94 20.33
CA GLY A 301 -20.73 8.50 19.12
C GLY A 301 -19.82 7.78 18.11
N THR A 302 -20.39 6.94 17.24
CA THR A 302 -19.65 6.23 16.17
C THR A 302 -19.06 7.15 15.09
N GLU A 303 -19.37 8.45 15.18
CA GLU A 303 -18.85 9.53 14.36
C GLU A 303 -17.71 10.25 15.08
N TRP A 304 -16.55 10.27 14.45
CA TRP A 304 -15.37 11.01 14.93
C TRP A 304 -15.24 12.31 14.13
N ARG A 305 -14.76 13.38 14.77
CA ARG A 305 -14.63 14.69 14.13
C ARG A 305 -13.60 14.60 12.99
N SER A 306 -14.05 14.85 11.76
CA SER A 306 -13.19 14.90 10.59
C SER A 306 -12.26 16.11 10.66
N SER A 307 -11.02 15.90 11.08
CA SER A 307 -9.94 16.83 10.73
C SER A 307 -9.71 16.74 9.23
N GLU A 308 -9.60 17.87 8.55
CA GLU A 308 -9.42 17.93 7.10
C GLU A 308 -8.16 17.17 6.64
N ALA A 309 -8.12 16.81 5.36
CA ALA A 309 -7.18 15.87 4.78
C ALA A 309 -5.69 16.22 5.03
N TRP A 310 -5.09 15.61 6.06
CA TRP A 310 -3.67 15.78 6.34
C TRP A 310 -2.75 15.04 5.35
N SER A 311 -1.56 15.61 5.16
CA SER A 311 -0.64 15.34 4.07
C SER A 311 0.23 14.10 4.24
N GLY A 312 -0.24 12.94 3.78
CA GLY A 312 0.63 11.77 3.67
C GLY A 312 1.09 11.22 5.04
N PRO A 313 1.85 10.12 5.05
CA PRO A 313 2.27 9.53 6.31
C PRO A 313 3.48 10.32 6.81
N ALA A 314 3.43 10.72 8.09
CA ALA A 314 4.52 11.45 8.72
C ALA A 314 5.80 10.61 8.68
N LEU A 315 5.72 9.34 9.12
CA LEU A 315 6.80 8.37 9.01
C LEU A 315 6.68 7.50 7.77
N VAL A 316 7.80 7.28 7.10
CA VAL A 316 7.88 6.43 5.89
C VAL A 316 9.10 5.53 5.97
N VAL A 317 8.91 4.24 5.70
CA VAL A 317 10.01 3.31 5.47
C VAL A 317 10.41 3.33 4.00
N ASN A 318 11.67 3.68 3.73
CA ASN A 318 12.21 3.69 2.38
C ASN A 318 13.63 3.12 2.35
N ARG A 319 13.91 2.20 1.43
CA ARG A 319 15.22 1.54 1.28
C ARG A 319 15.83 1.08 2.62
N GLY A 320 15.00 0.45 3.47
CA GLY A 320 15.45 -0.07 4.77
C GLY A 320 15.74 0.99 5.85
N ARG A 321 15.37 2.25 5.64
CA ARG A 321 15.51 3.33 6.64
C ARG A 321 14.17 3.98 6.95
N LEU A 322 14.04 4.45 8.19
CA LEU A 322 12.88 5.20 8.64
C LEU A 322 13.12 6.70 8.42
N PHE A 323 12.16 7.37 7.78
CA PHE A 323 12.21 8.80 7.51
C PHE A 323 11.01 9.48 8.14
N LEU A 324 11.23 10.69 8.66
CA LEU A 324 10.18 11.63 8.99
C LEU A 324 10.07 12.67 7.87
N ARG A 325 8.85 12.94 7.42
CA ARG A 325 8.56 14.03 6.49
C ARG A 325 8.51 15.35 7.27
N MET A 326 9.37 16.30 6.93
CA MET A 326 9.45 17.59 7.61
C MET A 326 9.55 18.74 6.61
N LEU A 327 9.09 19.91 7.00
CA LEU A 327 9.17 21.15 6.24
C LEU A 327 10.59 21.72 6.34
N ARG A 328 11.20 22.01 5.19
CA ARG A 328 12.53 22.61 5.09
C ARG A 328 12.62 23.56 3.89
N GLY A 329 12.83 24.85 4.15
CA GLY A 329 12.92 25.87 3.11
C GLY A 329 11.66 25.88 2.22
N GLY A 330 10.48 25.93 2.84
CA GLY A 330 9.22 26.04 2.12
C GLY A 330 8.64 24.74 1.54
N ARG A 331 9.35 23.60 1.65
CA ARG A 331 8.94 22.33 1.01
C ARG A 331 9.07 21.13 1.93
N TRP A 332 8.19 20.15 1.71
CA TRP A 332 8.26 18.86 2.37
C TRP A 332 9.49 18.05 1.91
N LYS A 333 10.34 17.67 2.86
CA LYS A 333 11.51 16.80 2.63
C LYS A 333 11.47 15.60 3.56
N ARG A 334 11.99 14.47 3.08
CA ARG A 334 12.18 13.27 3.90
C ARG A 334 13.52 13.36 4.59
N VAL A 335 13.51 13.30 5.92
CA VAL A 335 14.71 13.37 6.74
C VAL A 335 14.89 12.01 7.43
N PRO A 336 16.04 11.36 7.29
CA PRO A 336 16.29 10.09 7.95
C PRO A 336 16.32 10.30 9.47
N LEU A 337 15.62 9.44 10.20
CA LEU A 337 15.68 9.46 11.66
C LEU A 337 17.01 8.86 12.17
N PRO A 338 17.51 9.30 13.33
CA PRO A 338 18.57 8.60 14.06
C PRO A 338 18.20 7.13 14.32
N PRO A 339 19.19 6.24 14.49
CA PRO A 339 18.93 4.83 14.71
C PRO A 339 18.54 4.52 16.17
N TRP A 340 17.57 5.24 16.73
CA TRP A 340 17.23 5.22 18.16
C TRP A 340 15.83 4.64 18.38
N PRO A 341 15.70 3.41 18.93
CA PRO A 341 14.42 2.76 19.14
C PRO A 341 13.41 3.61 19.92
N GLU A 342 13.84 4.27 21.00
CA GLU A 342 12.96 5.13 21.81
C GLU A 342 12.37 6.30 20.99
N LEU A 343 13.14 6.86 20.05
CA LEU A 343 12.64 7.92 19.16
C LEU A 343 11.63 7.38 18.17
N TRP A 344 11.87 6.18 17.64
CA TRP A 344 10.91 5.54 16.74
C TRP A 344 9.61 5.25 17.47
N ALA A 345 9.66 4.73 18.69
CA ALA A 345 8.49 4.43 19.53
C ALA A 345 7.65 5.69 19.79
N LEU A 346 8.31 6.78 20.22
CA LEU A 346 7.67 8.08 20.46
C LEU A 346 6.89 8.57 19.24
N LEU A 347 7.54 8.62 18.07
CA LEU A 347 6.95 9.15 16.86
C LEU A 347 5.85 8.23 16.28
N LEU A 348 6.00 6.90 16.43
CA LEU A 348 4.97 5.93 16.04
C LEU A 348 3.71 6.10 16.89
N SER A 349 3.87 6.26 18.21
CA SER A 349 2.77 6.51 19.13
C SER A 349 2.02 7.79 18.76
N TRP A 350 2.74 8.88 18.51
CA TRP A 350 2.14 10.14 18.07
C TRP A 350 1.41 10.01 16.72
N GLN A 351 1.97 9.25 15.78
CA GLN A 351 1.34 9.06 14.47
C GLN A 351 0.05 8.23 14.53
N LEU A 352 0.00 7.21 15.40
CA LEU A 352 -1.17 6.34 15.59
C LEU A 352 -2.26 6.98 16.46
N SER A 353 -1.94 8.07 17.16
CA SER A 353 -2.91 8.81 17.97
C SER A 353 -3.99 9.50 17.11
N PRO A 354 -5.18 9.78 17.68
CA PRO A 354 -6.22 10.54 16.99
C PRO A 354 -5.71 11.89 16.48
N PRO A 355 -6.15 12.38 15.29
CA PRO A 355 -5.62 13.60 14.67
C PRO A 355 -5.71 14.85 15.56
N GLU A 356 -6.76 14.94 16.37
CA GLU A 356 -7.01 16.06 17.26
C GLU A 356 -6.41 15.87 18.66
N HIS A 357 -5.89 14.68 18.97
CA HIS A 357 -5.22 14.42 20.22
C HIS A 357 -3.88 15.19 20.30
N PRO A 358 -3.49 15.74 21.48
CA PRO A 358 -2.26 16.51 21.65
C PRO A 358 -0.99 15.81 21.14
N ALA A 359 -0.90 14.48 21.27
CA ALA A 359 0.22 13.70 20.75
C ALA A 359 0.37 13.80 19.22
N HIS A 360 -0.74 13.70 18.46
CA HIS A 360 -0.70 13.84 17.01
C HIS A 360 -0.42 15.29 16.60
N ARG A 361 -1.01 16.26 17.31
CA ARG A 361 -0.73 17.70 17.12
C ARG A 361 0.74 18.05 17.33
N ARG A 362 1.41 17.46 18.33
CA ARG A 362 2.86 17.58 18.53
C ARG A 362 3.65 17.05 17.34
N LEU A 363 3.29 15.88 16.79
CA LEU A 363 3.92 15.37 15.58
C LEU A 363 3.74 16.33 14.40
N ARG A 364 2.52 16.83 14.16
CA ARG A 364 2.25 17.82 13.11
C ARG A 364 3.13 19.06 13.28
N THR A 365 3.15 19.60 14.49
CA THR A 365 3.95 20.78 14.83
C THR A 365 5.43 20.55 14.61
N LEU A 366 5.96 19.41 15.08
CA LEU A 366 7.35 19.00 14.87
C LEU A 366 7.70 18.96 13.38
N GLN A 367 6.81 18.41 12.54
CA GLN A 367 7.02 18.34 11.10
C GLN A 367 7.13 19.72 10.45
N TRP A 368 6.44 20.72 10.98
CA TRP A 368 6.44 22.10 10.46
C TRP A 368 7.64 22.91 10.92
N ILE A 369 7.91 22.89 12.23
CA ILE A 369 8.87 23.83 12.80
C ILE A 369 10.28 23.25 12.90
N TRP A 370 10.51 21.97 12.55
CA TRP A 370 11.81 21.32 12.77
C TRP A 370 13.01 22.13 12.32
N ASP A 371 13.00 22.74 11.13
CA ASP A 371 14.16 23.51 10.64
C ASP A 371 14.09 24.97 11.07
N GLU A 372 12.92 25.59 10.93
CA GLU A 372 12.66 27.00 11.20
C GLU A 372 11.42 27.13 12.11
N PRO A 373 11.49 27.91 13.21
CA PRO A 373 10.36 28.06 14.15
C PRO A 373 9.10 28.59 13.46
N ASP A 374 9.30 29.50 12.51
CA ASP A 374 8.23 30.08 11.71
C ASP A 374 8.11 29.44 10.32
N GLY A 375 8.52 28.18 10.19
CA GLY A 375 8.46 27.46 8.92
C GLY A 375 7.05 27.51 8.32
N GLU A 376 6.98 27.78 7.01
CA GLU A 376 5.75 27.89 6.25
C GLU A 376 5.90 27.22 4.88
N LEU A 377 4.81 26.75 4.27
CA LEU A 377 4.83 26.21 2.91
C LEU A 377 4.92 27.35 1.90
N ILE A 378 5.87 27.25 0.97
CA ILE A 378 6.17 28.31 -0.01
C ILE A 378 5.98 27.73 -1.42
N PRO A 379 5.01 28.26 -2.21
CA PRO A 379 4.84 27.90 -3.61
C PRO A 379 6.07 28.24 -4.45
N SER A 380 6.13 27.70 -5.67
CA SER A 380 7.15 28.15 -6.62
C SER A 380 6.87 29.58 -7.08
N GLU A 381 7.91 30.33 -7.46
CA GLU A 381 7.73 31.69 -7.97
C GLU A 381 6.82 31.73 -9.22
N GLN A 382 6.89 30.70 -10.06
CA GLN A 382 6.01 30.55 -11.22
C GLN A 382 4.55 30.38 -10.80
N ASP A 383 4.30 29.59 -9.74
CA ASP A 383 2.96 29.43 -9.19
C ASP A 383 2.43 30.72 -8.56
N CYS A 384 3.27 31.51 -7.88
CA CYS A 384 2.87 32.81 -7.33
C CYS A 384 2.45 33.79 -8.44
N ARG A 385 3.23 33.85 -9.53
CA ARG A 385 2.90 34.70 -10.69
C ARG A 385 1.60 34.24 -11.37
N ALA A 386 1.44 32.94 -11.57
CA ALA A 386 0.24 32.37 -12.18
C ALA A 386 -1.02 32.58 -11.33
N LEU A 387 -0.89 32.51 -10.00
CA LEU A 387 -2.02 32.80 -9.11
C LEU A 387 -2.35 34.30 -9.09
N SER A 388 -1.33 35.16 -9.16
CA SER A 388 -1.54 36.60 -9.31
C SER A 388 -2.29 36.94 -10.61
N LEU A 389 -1.98 36.23 -11.70
CA LEU A 389 -2.74 36.32 -12.95
C LEU A 389 -4.20 35.88 -12.75
N LEU A 390 -4.45 34.73 -12.10
CA LEU A 390 -5.81 34.27 -11.79
C LEU A 390 -6.59 35.33 -11.00
N HIS A 391 -5.99 35.93 -9.98
CA HIS A 391 -6.63 37.00 -9.21
C HIS A 391 -6.95 38.21 -10.09
N SER A 392 -6.04 38.62 -10.97
CA SER A 392 -6.31 39.74 -11.89
C SER A 392 -7.45 39.44 -12.88
N VAL A 393 -7.58 38.19 -13.33
CA VAL A 393 -8.69 37.76 -14.21
C VAL A 393 -10.02 37.81 -13.48
N CYS A 394 -10.07 37.29 -12.25
CA CYS A 394 -11.28 37.30 -11.44
C CYS A 394 -11.68 38.72 -11.02
N GLU A 395 -10.73 39.60 -10.71
CA GLU A 395 -11.03 40.99 -10.31
C GLU A 395 -11.42 41.88 -11.49
N ALA A 396 -10.98 41.55 -12.71
CA ALA A 396 -11.38 42.26 -13.91
C ALA A 396 -12.80 41.91 -14.40
N SER A 397 -13.43 40.86 -13.85
CA SER A 397 -14.76 40.39 -14.26
C SER A 397 -15.75 40.47 -13.10
N ASP A 398 -16.85 41.18 -13.31
CA ASP A 398 -18.01 41.25 -12.41
C ASP A 398 -18.77 39.92 -12.27
N ARG A 399 -18.42 38.93 -13.08
CA ARG A 399 -19.02 37.59 -13.14
C ARG A 399 -18.27 36.55 -12.31
N CYS A 400 -17.23 36.94 -11.59
CA CYS A 400 -16.43 36.06 -10.75
C CYS A 400 -16.58 36.43 -9.28
N GLU A 401 -16.87 35.44 -8.44
CA GLU A 401 -16.99 35.60 -6.99
C GLU A 401 -16.15 34.55 -6.27
N TYR A 402 -15.41 34.98 -5.24
CA TYR A 402 -14.66 34.08 -4.36
C TYR A 402 -15.54 33.65 -3.20
N LEU A 403 -15.71 32.34 -3.01
CA LEU A 403 -16.38 31.78 -1.86
C LEU A 403 -15.32 31.23 -0.89
N GLU A 404 -15.28 31.79 0.32
CA GLU A 404 -14.30 31.41 1.36
C GLU A 404 -14.88 30.38 2.34
N GLU A 405 -16.17 30.50 2.69
CA GLU A 405 -16.84 29.62 3.65
C GLU A 405 -17.83 28.66 2.99
N GLY A 406 -18.10 27.52 3.65
CA GLY A 406 -19.02 26.48 3.17
C GLY A 406 -18.41 25.60 2.09
N ALA A 407 -18.36 26.08 0.85
CA ALA A 407 -17.84 25.33 -0.29
C ALA A 407 -16.72 26.11 -1.00
N PRO A 408 -15.50 26.14 -0.44
CA PRO A 408 -14.45 27.05 -0.89
C PRO A 408 -14.09 26.86 -2.38
N GLY A 409 -14.08 27.96 -3.14
CA GLY A 409 -13.86 27.96 -4.58
C GLY A 409 -14.13 29.30 -5.27
N ILE A 410 -14.22 29.27 -6.60
CA ILE A 410 -14.62 30.40 -7.44
C ILE A 410 -15.97 30.09 -8.08
N ILE A 411 -16.93 31.00 -7.91
CA ILE A 411 -18.19 31.00 -8.66
C ILE A 411 -18.02 31.87 -9.90
N VAL A 412 -18.45 31.35 -11.05
CA VAL A 412 -18.36 32.02 -12.34
C VAL A 412 -19.74 32.05 -12.99
N GLU A 413 -20.22 33.23 -13.37
CA GLU A 413 -21.42 33.41 -14.21
C GLU A 413 -21.02 33.41 -15.69
N GLY A 414 -21.57 32.48 -16.47
CA GLY A 414 -21.30 32.39 -17.90
C GLY A 414 -22.18 33.34 -18.73
N THR A 415 -21.75 33.64 -19.96
CA THR A 415 -22.58 34.35 -20.95
C THR A 415 -23.94 33.69 -21.23
N SER A 416 -24.12 32.41 -20.93
CA SER A 416 -25.41 31.73 -21.03
C SER A 416 -26.39 32.07 -19.89
N GLY A 417 -25.93 32.73 -18.82
CA GLY A 417 -26.69 32.98 -17.59
C GLY A 417 -26.71 31.78 -16.62
N LEU A 418 -25.94 30.72 -16.91
CA LEU A 418 -25.70 29.61 -15.99
C LEU A 418 -24.49 29.90 -15.09
N PHE A 419 -24.46 29.22 -13.94
CA PHE A 419 -23.41 29.39 -12.95
C PHE A 419 -22.48 28.17 -12.94
N TYR A 420 -21.22 28.41 -12.62
CA TYR A 420 -20.20 27.36 -12.52
C TYR A 420 -19.43 27.52 -11.23
N HIS A 421 -19.22 26.40 -10.53
CA HIS A 421 -18.37 26.36 -9.34
C HIS A 421 -17.06 25.64 -9.67
N VAL A 422 -15.95 26.39 -9.58
CA VAL A 422 -14.59 25.91 -9.82
C VAL A 422 -13.87 25.74 -8.49
N ARG A 423 -13.44 24.52 -8.18
CA ARG A 423 -12.70 24.21 -6.95
C ARG A 423 -11.30 23.74 -7.27
N SER A 424 -10.34 24.11 -6.42
CA SER A 424 -9.01 23.53 -6.44
C SER A 424 -9.07 22.08 -5.91
N GLY A 425 -8.23 21.19 -6.42
CA GLY A 425 -8.18 19.78 -6.01
C GLY A 425 -8.56 18.80 -7.11
N HIS A 426 -8.92 17.57 -6.76
CA HIS A 426 -9.00 16.48 -7.73
C HIS A 426 -10.28 16.54 -8.59
N GLY A 427 -10.13 16.88 -9.87
CA GLY A 427 -11.22 16.82 -10.85
C GLY A 427 -11.16 15.64 -11.81
N ALA A 428 -11.97 15.72 -12.86
CA ALA A 428 -12.09 14.68 -13.87
C ALA A 428 -10.72 14.33 -14.46
N HIS A 429 -10.45 13.02 -14.63
CA HIS A 429 -9.21 12.50 -15.22
C HIS A 429 -7.90 12.92 -14.52
N GLY A 430 -7.95 13.31 -13.23
CA GLY A 430 -6.76 13.69 -12.46
C GLY A 430 -6.32 15.14 -12.66
N ALA A 431 -7.21 15.98 -13.19
CA ALA A 431 -7.02 17.43 -13.22
C ALA A 431 -6.87 18.00 -11.79
N ARG A 432 -6.12 19.10 -11.68
CA ARG A 432 -5.86 19.82 -10.41
C ARG A 432 -6.98 20.79 -9.99
N PHE A 433 -8.11 20.74 -10.69
CA PHE A 433 -9.32 21.50 -10.39
C PHE A 433 -10.55 20.66 -10.73
N SER A 434 -11.67 20.91 -10.07
CA SER A 434 -12.98 20.36 -10.43
C SER A 434 -13.94 21.48 -10.83
N VAL A 435 -14.87 21.17 -11.75
CA VAL A 435 -15.88 22.11 -12.24
C VAL A 435 -17.24 21.49 -12.11
N SER A 436 -18.17 22.20 -11.48
CA SER A 436 -19.59 21.83 -11.37
C SER A 436 -20.44 22.90 -12.02
N GLY A 437 -21.39 22.50 -12.86
CA GLY A 437 -22.41 23.40 -13.42
C GLY A 437 -23.62 23.50 -12.50
N CYS A 438 -24.10 24.72 -12.30
CA CYS A 438 -25.20 25.08 -11.41
C CYS A 438 -26.26 25.87 -12.20
N THR A 439 -27.53 25.63 -11.89
CA THR A 439 -28.67 26.30 -12.57
C THR A 439 -29.10 27.58 -11.88
N SER A 440 -28.57 27.86 -10.68
CA SER A 440 -28.80 29.11 -9.93
C SER A 440 -27.58 29.48 -9.10
N ALA A 441 -27.48 30.77 -8.75
CA ALA A 441 -26.45 31.26 -7.84
C ALA A 441 -26.51 30.57 -6.47
N GLU A 442 -27.71 30.39 -5.90
CA GLU A 442 -27.89 29.70 -4.61
C GLU A 442 -27.32 28.28 -4.62
N GLN A 443 -27.51 27.53 -5.70
CA GLN A 443 -26.97 26.18 -5.84
C GLN A 443 -25.42 26.19 -5.91
N ALA A 444 -24.84 27.21 -6.53
CA ALA A 444 -23.38 27.38 -6.59
C ALA A 444 -22.79 27.68 -5.21
N HIS A 445 -23.44 28.56 -4.43
CA HIS A 445 -23.03 28.92 -3.07
C HIS A 445 -23.09 27.74 -2.09
N GLN A 446 -24.04 26.84 -2.26
CA GLN A 446 -24.17 25.62 -1.44
C GLN A 446 -23.16 24.52 -1.83
N GLY A 447 -22.33 24.73 -2.85
CA GLY A 447 -21.36 23.72 -3.32
C GLY A 447 -21.99 22.54 -4.08
N GLY A 448 -23.25 22.67 -4.51
CA GLY A 448 -23.94 21.67 -5.33
C GLY A 448 -23.63 21.80 -6.82
N GLY A 449 -24.27 20.95 -7.65
CA GLY A 449 -24.20 21.05 -9.12
C GLY A 449 -23.83 19.76 -9.84
N THR A 450 -23.90 19.80 -11.17
CA THR A 450 -23.58 18.66 -12.05
C THR A 450 -22.10 18.71 -12.45
N PRO A 451 -21.30 17.67 -12.22
CA PRO A 451 -19.87 17.69 -12.55
C PRO A 451 -19.65 17.81 -14.07
N ILE A 452 -18.81 18.76 -14.49
CA ILE A 452 -18.42 19.00 -15.89
C ILE A 452 -16.97 18.53 -16.10
N CYS A 453 -16.78 17.62 -17.05
CA CYS A 453 -15.46 17.07 -17.36
C CYS A 453 -14.63 18.01 -18.26
N ILE A 454 -13.83 18.90 -17.68
CA ILE A 454 -12.81 19.67 -18.40
C ILE A 454 -11.44 19.01 -18.19
N ARG A 455 -10.71 18.75 -19.29
CA ARG A 455 -9.44 18.01 -19.25
C ARG A 455 -8.24 18.97 -19.32
N GLU A 456 -7.24 18.71 -18.49
CA GLU A 456 -5.88 19.22 -18.68
C GLU A 456 -5.20 18.34 -19.77
N GLN A 457 -4.68 18.92 -20.86
CA GLN A 457 -4.06 18.13 -21.94
C GLN A 457 -2.74 17.51 -21.45
N PRO A 458 -2.58 16.17 -21.47
CA PRO A 458 -1.33 15.54 -21.08
C PRO A 458 -0.33 15.59 -22.23
N GLY A 459 0.74 16.40 -22.13
CA GLY A 459 1.85 16.34 -23.09
C GLY A 459 2.66 17.61 -23.31
N VAL A 460 2.16 18.78 -22.89
CA VAL A 460 2.93 20.03 -22.90
C VAL A 460 3.55 20.24 -21.51
N GLN A 461 4.66 20.97 -21.43
CA GLN A 461 5.28 21.44 -20.18
C GLN A 461 4.19 21.76 -19.15
N ARG A 462 4.26 21.13 -17.97
CA ARG A 462 3.21 21.20 -16.95
C ARG A 462 3.04 22.67 -16.53
N LEU A 463 1.97 23.31 -16.99
CA LEU A 463 1.69 24.72 -16.69
C LEU A 463 1.48 24.91 -15.18
N PRO A 464 1.85 26.06 -14.60
CA PRO A 464 1.48 26.44 -13.25
C PRO A 464 -0.04 26.29 -13.02
N ALA A 465 -0.45 25.92 -11.81
CA ALA A 465 -1.86 25.64 -11.54
C ALA A 465 -2.77 26.86 -11.79
N GLY A 466 -2.29 28.05 -11.43
CA GLY A 466 -3.00 29.31 -11.63
C GLY A 466 -3.33 29.57 -13.10
N ASP A 467 -2.41 29.32 -14.03
CA ASP A 467 -2.62 29.56 -15.47
C ASP A 467 -3.70 28.62 -16.04
N VAL A 468 -3.69 27.36 -15.61
CA VAL A 468 -4.69 26.37 -16.02
C VAL A 468 -6.06 26.76 -15.49
N ILE A 469 -6.17 27.12 -14.21
CA ILE A 469 -7.43 27.52 -13.60
C ILE A 469 -7.94 28.83 -14.21
N ALA A 470 -7.06 29.81 -14.46
CA ALA A 470 -7.43 31.07 -15.12
C ALA A 470 -7.98 30.82 -16.53
N SER A 471 -7.37 29.89 -17.29
CA SER A 471 -7.86 29.51 -18.61
C SER A 471 -9.25 28.87 -18.54
N VAL A 472 -9.51 28.05 -17.52
CA VAL A 472 -10.83 27.44 -17.27
C VAL A 472 -11.85 28.52 -16.89
N VAL A 473 -11.52 29.41 -15.97
CA VAL A 473 -12.39 30.52 -15.56
C VAL A 473 -12.76 31.39 -16.77
N LEU A 474 -11.79 31.79 -17.60
CA LEU A 474 -12.05 32.55 -18.83
C LEU A 474 -12.96 31.79 -19.82
N ALA A 475 -12.76 30.48 -19.97
CA ALA A 475 -13.62 29.66 -20.82
C ALA A 475 -15.06 29.56 -20.31
N LEU A 476 -15.26 29.59 -18.99
CA LEU A 476 -16.58 29.55 -18.36
C LEU A 476 -17.26 30.93 -18.38
N VAL A 477 -16.51 32.03 -18.26
CA VAL A 477 -17.05 33.39 -18.42
C VAL A 477 -17.65 33.57 -19.81
N ASP A 478 -16.97 33.08 -20.87
CA ASP A 478 -17.46 33.07 -22.26
C ASP A 478 -17.91 31.65 -22.69
N ASP A 479 -18.77 31.03 -21.87
CA ASP A 479 -19.27 29.67 -22.07
C ASP A 479 -19.99 29.45 -23.41
N GLN A 480 -20.69 30.46 -23.95
CA GLN A 480 -21.41 30.37 -25.21
C GLN A 480 -20.47 30.21 -26.41
N ARG A 481 -19.27 30.79 -26.34
CA ARG A 481 -18.22 30.60 -27.35
C ARG A 481 -17.46 29.31 -27.07
N SER A 482 -17.13 29.03 -25.82
CA SER A 482 -16.30 27.89 -25.40
C SER A 482 -16.99 26.54 -25.62
N GLN A 483 -18.32 26.46 -25.52
CA GLN A 483 -19.08 25.22 -25.76
C GLN A 483 -18.83 24.61 -27.15
N ARG A 484 -18.45 25.42 -28.16
CA ARG A 484 -18.14 24.95 -29.52
C ARG A 484 -16.95 23.98 -29.55
N ASN A 485 -16.07 24.09 -28.55
CA ASN A 485 -14.86 23.28 -28.43
C ASN A 485 -14.90 22.33 -27.22
N LEU A 486 -15.87 22.50 -26.30
CA LEU A 486 -15.98 21.73 -25.05
C LEU A 486 -17.33 21.01 -24.97
N HIS A 487 -17.38 19.79 -25.50
CA HIS A 487 -18.62 18.98 -25.53
C HIS A 487 -19.31 18.81 -24.16
N PRO A 488 -18.60 18.54 -23.04
CA PRO A 488 -19.26 18.42 -21.72
C PRO A 488 -19.94 19.73 -21.26
N LEU A 489 -19.38 20.88 -21.64
CA LEU A 489 -19.96 22.18 -21.37
C LEU A 489 -21.20 22.44 -22.25
N ALA A 490 -21.12 22.09 -23.54
CA ALA A 490 -22.25 22.18 -24.47
C ALA A 490 -23.46 21.34 -24.03
N GLU A 491 -23.20 20.12 -23.55
CA GLU A 491 -24.24 19.23 -23.06
C GLU A 491 -24.95 19.79 -21.82
N PHE A 492 -24.18 20.36 -20.89
CA PHE A 492 -24.73 21.00 -19.70
C PHE A 492 -25.61 22.21 -20.05
N ILE A 493 -25.13 23.09 -20.93
CA ILE A 493 -25.88 24.27 -21.40
C ILE A 493 -27.18 23.84 -22.09
N ARG A 494 -27.11 22.87 -23.01
CA ARG A 494 -28.26 22.34 -23.75
C ARG A 494 -29.34 21.75 -22.83
N THR A 495 -28.91 21.13 -21.73
CA THR A 495 -29.83 20.44 -20.81
C THR A 495 -30.53 21.43 -19.86
N ASN A 496 -29.92 22.57 -19.57
CA ASN A 496 -30.35 23.47 -18.50
C ASN A 496 -30.86 24.84 -18.98
N LEU A 497 -30.71 25.20 -20.26
CA LEU A 497 -31.39 26.36 -20.85
C LEU A 497 -32.83 26.03 -21.27
N PRO A 498 -33.79 26.98 -21.16
CA PRO A 498 -35.16 26.80 -21.64
C PRO A 498 -35.19 26.49 -23.15
N LYS A 499 -35.85 25.40 -23.51
CA LYS A 499 -35.93 24.88 -24.89
C LYS A 499 -36.75 25.78 -25.81
N ALA A 500 -36.08 26.53 -26.68
CA ALA A 500 -36.61 26.87 -28.00
C ALA A 500 -35.66 26.30 -29.06
N TYR A 501 -36.22 25.47 -29.96
CA TYR A 501 -35.59 24.80 -31.13
C TYR A 501 -34.91 23.42 -30.95
N LEU A 502 -35.76 22.38 -31.11
CA LEU A 502 -35.69 21.00 -31.68
C LEU A 502 -34.36 20.42 -32.27
N PRO A 503 -34.31 19.16 -32.77
CA PRO A 503 -34.72 17.83 -32.24
C PRO A 503 -33.70 16.68 -32.54
N GLY A 504 -33.89 15.50 -31.90
CA GLY A 504 -33.60 14.18 -32.49
C GLY A 504 -32.24 13.50 -32.23
N ALA A 505 -32.26 12.35 -31.53
CA ALA A 505 -31.46 11.14 -31.84
C ALA A 505 -31.78 10.04 -30.80
N GLU A 506 -32.60 9.07 -31.20
CA GLU A 506 -32.72 7.76 -30.56
C GLU A 506 -31.52 6.88 -30.98
N GLY A 507 -30.99 6.08 -30.06
CA GLY A 507 -29.87 5.18 -30.34
C GLY A 507 -29.49 4.25 -29.19
N GLU A 508 -30.17 3.12 -29.14
CA GLU A 508 -29.69 1.78 -28.71
C GLU A 508 -29.26 1.51 -27.26
N ARG A 509 -30.11 0.74 -26.57
CA ARG A 509 -29.74 -0.17 -25.48
C ARG A 509 -30.08 -1.60 -25.90
N ARG A 510 -29.10 -2.52 -25.91
CA ARG A 510 -29.33 -3.96 -25.75
C ARG A 510 -28.05 -4.69 -25.37
N GLY A 511 -28.18 -5.61 -24.41
CA GLY A 511 -27.27 -6.76 -24.29
C GLY A 511 -26.80 -7.09 -22.88
N ALA A 512 -27.67 -7.70 -22.07
CA ALA A 512 -27.25 -8.50 -20.93
C ALA A 512 -27.94 -9.87 -20.99
N MET A 513 -27.18 -10.92 -20.58
CA MET A 513 -27.60 -12.25 -20.14
C MET A 513 -27.23 -13.44 -21.05
N HIS A 514 -26.11 -14.11 -20.75
CA HIS A 514 -26.00 -15.57 -20.85
C HIS A 514 -24.79 -16.16 -20.09
N ILE A 515 -24.92 -16.46 -18.79
CA ILE A 515 -24.00 -17.40 -18.10
C ILE A 515 -24.81 -18.21 -17.08
N GLN A 516 -25.51 -19.24 -17.55
CA GLN A 516 -26.06 -20.27 -16.66
C GLN A 516 -26.14 -21.68 -17.29
N GLY A 517 -25.46 -21.91 -18.42
CA GLY A 517 -25.49 -23.19 -19.16
C GLY A 517 -24.16 -23.95 -19.27
N ALA A 518 -23.10 -23.50 -18.56
CA ALA A 518 -21.74 -24.03 -18.73
C ALA A 518 -21.29 -24.99 -17.62
N LEU A 519 -21.90 -24.96 -16.43
CA LEU A 519 -21.42 -25.75 -15.29
C LEU A 519 -21.92 -27.21 -15.29
N ASN A 520 -23.05 -27.52 -15.94
CA ASN A 520 -23.60 -28.88 -15.97
C ASN A 520 -22.99 -29.80 -17.04
N ARG A 521 -22.13 -29.29 -17.94
CA ARG A 521 -21.46 -30.12 -18.96
C ARG A 521 -20.10 -30.64 -18.53
N MET A 522 -19.57 -30.19 -17.39
CA MET A 522 -18.22 -30.50 -16.95
C MET A 522 -18.12 -31.85 -16.21
N TYR A 523 -19.23 -32.41 -15.72
CA TYR A 523 -19.22 -33.65 -14.94
C TYR A 523 -19.31 -34.95 -15.77
N ASN A 524 -19.56 -34.90 -17.08
CA ASN A 524 -19.81 -36.09 -17.91
C ASN A 524 -18.80 -36.29 -19.07
N MET A 525 -17.49 -36.14 -18.85
CA MET A 525 -16.49 -36.36 -19.91
C MET A 525 -15.23 -37.12 -19.45
N HIS A 526 -15.39 -38.13 -18.62
CA HIS A 526 -14.29 -38.84 -17.94
C HIS A 526 -13.59 -39.99 -18.71
N ASN A 527 -13.75 -40.17 -20.02
CA ASN A 527 -13.18 -41.34 -20.73
C ASN A 527 -12.45 -41.01 -22.06
N PHE A 528 -11.36 -40.24 -22.04
CA PHE A 528 -10.42 -40.16 -23.17
C PHE A 528 -8.96 -40.08 -22.68
N GLY A 529 -8.17 -41.14 -22.93
CA GLY A 529 -6.83 -41.36 -22.35
C GLY A 529 -5.75 -40.34 -22.69
N GLY A 530 -5.85 -39.59 -23.80
CA GLY A 530 -4.90 -38.51 -24.12
C GLY A 530 -5.16 -37.19 -23.37
N TRP A 531 -6.40 -36.96 -22.92
CA TRP A 531 -6.83 -35.70 -22.31
C TRP A 531 -6.40 -35.56 -20.85
N GLN A 532 -6.22 -36.69 -20.14
CA GLN A 532 -5.85 -36.70 -18.72
C GLN A 532 -4.42 -36.22 -18.45
N ARG A 533 -3.47 -36.41 -19.37
CA ARG A 533 -2.07 -35.98 -19.16
C ARG A 533 -1.91 -34.46 -19.18
N TRP A 534 -2.55 -33.79 -20.13
CA TRP A 534 -2.56 -32.33 -20.23
C TRP A 534 -3.33 -31.63 -19.10
N THR A 535 -4.32 -32.32 -18.51
CA THR A 535 -5.24 -31.73 -17.53
C THR A 535 -5.08 -32.25 -16.10
N ARG A 536 -4.31 -33.33 -15.86
CA ARG A 536 -3.96 -33.87 -14.53
C ARG A 536 -2.46 -34.01 -14.32
N ALA A 537 -1.72 -34.62 -15.26
CA ALA A 537 -0.29 -34.91 -15.09
C ALA A 537 0.55 -33.63 -15.00
N PHE A 538 0.46 -32.74 -15.99
CA PHE A 538 1.24 -31.48 -15.98
C PHE A 538 0.79 -30.48 -14.91
N PRO A 539 -0.50 -30.32 -14.60
CA PRO A 539 -0.93 -29.58 -13.42
C PRO A 539 -0.40 -30.18 -12.11
N GLY A 540 -0.38 -31.50 -11.97
CA GLY A 540 0.20 -32.22 -10.83
C GLY A 540 1.71 -32.02 -10.71
N LEU A 541 2.44 -32.14 -11.82
CA LEU A 541 3.87 -31.84 -11.89
C LEU A 541 4.15 -30.38 -11.51
N TYR A 542 3.37 -29.44 -12.02
CA TYR A 542 3.49 -28.04 -11.65
C TYR A 542 3.21 -27.84 -10.15
N GLU A 543 2.25 -28.57 -9.57
CA GLU A 543 2.00 -28.60 -8.12
C GLU A 543 3.21 -29.08 -7.30
N VAL A 544 3.99 -30.00 -7.84
CA VAL A 544 5.26 -30.47 -7.24
C VAL A 544 6.33 -29.38 -7.36
N LEU A 545 6.51 -28.81 -8.55
CA LEU A 545 7.52 -27.77 -8.84
C LEU A 545 7.38 -26.52 -7.96
N ILE A 546 6.14 -26.11 -7.64
CA ILE A 546 5.90 -24.94 -6.78
C ILE A 546 6.09 -25.24 -5.28
N ARG A 547 6.05 -26.51 -4.85
CA ARG A 547 6.11 -26.91 -3.43
C ARG A 547 7.48 -27.35 -2.94
N LEU A 548 8.36 -27.82 -3.83
CA LEU A 548 9.69 -28.30 -3.43
C LEU A 548 10.62 -27.16 -2.99
N PRO A 549 11.37 -27.24 -1.88
CA PRO A 549 12.20 -26.13 -1.40
C PRO A 549 13.29 -25.69 -2.40
N LEU A 550 13.89 -24.51 -2.15
CA LEU A 550 15.10 -24.10 -2.87
C LEU A 550 16.22 -25.13 -2.70
N ASP A 551 17.11 -25.20 -3.66
CA ASP A 551 18.17 -26.22 -3.77
C ASP A 551 17.68 -27.66 -4.00
N SER A 552 16.35 -27.88 -4.11
CA SER A 552 15.81 -29.14 -4.60
C SER A 552 16.33 -29.44 -6.00
N VAL A 553 16.55 -30.73 -6.26
CA VAL A 553 17.12 -31.23 -7.51
C VAL A 553 16.07 -32.02 -8.28
N MET A 554 15.88 -31.64 -9.53
CA MET A 554 15.05 -32.31 -10.53
C MET A 554 15.98 -32.86 -11.61
N LEU A 555 15.78 -34.12 -11.98
CA LEU A 555 16.52 -34.82 -13.04
C LEU A 555 15.58 -35.02 -14.23
N LEU A 556 15.78 -34.22 -15.28
CA LEU A 556 14.99 -34.27 -16.51
C LEU A 556 15.71 -35.16 -17.55
N PRO A 557 15.09 -36.20 -18.11
CA PRO A 557 15.74 -37.12 -19.05
C PRO A 557 16.15 -36.41 -20.36
N ARG A 558 17.28 -36.83 -20.93
CA ARG A 558 17.81 -36.34 -22.21
C ARG A 558 17.19 -37.05 -23.41
N GLU A 559 16.98 -38.36 -23.28
CA GLU A 559 16.40 -39.19 -24.33
C GLU A 559 14.87 -39.09 -24.35
N GLN A 560 14.27 -39.38 -25.51
CA GLN A 560 12.82 -39.52 -25.62
C GLN A 560 12.38 -40.77 -24.83
N ARG A 561 11.25 -40.71 -24.13
CA ARG A 561 10.73 -41.80 -23.27
C ARG A 561 11.62 -42.11 -22.06
N GLY A 562 11.90 -41.09 -21.24
CA GLY A 562 12.63 -41.24 -19.97
C GLY A 562 11.82 -40.78 -18.74
N PRO A 563 12.15 -41.25 -17.53
CA PRO A 563 11.50 -40.79 -16.31
C PRO A 563 12.06 -39.45 -15.81
N LEU A 564 11.16 -38.51 -15.53
CA LEU A 564 11.42 -37.30 -14.73
C LEU A 564 11.43 -37.66 -13.24
N LEU A 565 12.51 -37.30 -12.55
CA LEU A 565 12.75 -37.66 -11.15
C LEU A 565 13.05 -36.42 -10.29
N PHE A 566 12.75 -36.52 -9.00
CA PHE A 566 13.13 -35.52 -7.99
C PHE A 566 13.91 -36.20 -6.87
N GLU A 567 15.09 -35.68 -6.52
CA GLU A 567 15.90 -36.27 -5.45
C GLU A 567 15.13 -36.28 -4.12
N GLY A 568 15.16 -37.41 -3.40
CA GLY A 568 14.47 -37.57 -2.11
C GLY A 568 12.94 -37.68 -2.18
N ASN A 569 12.33 -37.79 -3.37
CA ASN A 569 10.87 -37.87 -3.55
C ASN A 569 10.48 -39.12 -4.38
N ARG A 570 9.25 -39.62 -4.18
CA ARG A 570 8.69 -40.80 -4.87
C ARG A 570 7.90 -40.46 -6.13
N PHE A 571 7.59 -39.18 -6.33
CA PHE A 571 6.94 -38.71 -7.56
C PHE A 571 7.84 -38.99 -8.77
N ARG A 572 7.28 -39.67 -9.77
CA ARG A 572 7.90 -39.92 -11.07
C ARG A 572 6.86 -39.69 -12.17
N LEU A 573 7.31 -39.13 -13.29
CA LEU A 573 6.49 -38.89 -14.49
C LEU A 573 7.29 -39.28 -15.74
N MET A 574 6.72 -40.10 -16.62
CA MET A 574 7.38 -40.45 -17.88
C MET A 574 7.24 -39.33 -18.90
N ILE A 575 8.35 -38.86 -19.48
CA ILE A 575 8.35 -37.86 -20.56
C ILE A 575 8.42 -38.58 -21.90
N ARG A 576 7.36 -38.51 -22.70
CA ARG A 576 7.18 -39.39 -23.87
C ARG A 576 7.79 -38.84 -25.15
N ASP A 577 7.70 -37.54 -25.35
CA ASP A 577 8.10 -36.86 -26.57
C ASP A 577 8.73 -35.49 -26.29
N GLU A 578 9.19 -34.85 -27.36
CA GLU A 578 9.82 -33.54 -27.31
C GLU A 578 8.85 -32.43 -26.85
N GLU A 579 7.56 -32.50 -27.23
CA GLU A 579 6.58 -31.49 -26.85
C GLU A 579 6.30 -31.50 -25.34
N GLU A 580 6.22 -32.69 -24.74
CA GLU A 580 6.10 -32.84 -23.29
C GLU A 580 7.34 -32.28 -22.58
N ARG A 581 8.54 -32.55 -23.11
CA ARG A 581 9.78 -32.01 -22.56
C ARG A 581 9.82 -30.48 -22.61
N GLU A 582 9.45 -29.89 -23.74
CA GLU A 582 9.36 -28.43 -23.89
C GLU A 582 8.40 -27.80 -22.87
N LEU A 583 7.25 -28.43 -22.63
CA LEU A 583 6.31 -27.97 -21.61
C LEU A 583 6.92 -28.06 -20.20
N VAL A 584 7.56 -29.18 -19.85
CA VAL A 584 8.20 -29.36 -18.53
C VAL A 584 9.30 -28.33 -18.31
N GLU A 585 10.16 -28.07 -19.29
CA GLU A 585 11.17 -27.03 -19.19
C GLU A 585 10.56 -25.63 -19.02
N GLY A 586 9.49 -25.33 -19.76
CA GLY A 586 8.75 -24.08 -19.63
C GLY A 586 8.15 -23.90 -18.23
N LEU A 587 7.54 -24.94 -17.67
CA LEU A 587 6.98 -24.95 -16.32
C LEU A 587 8.08 -24.80 -15.27
N ALA A 588 9.20 -25.52 -15.41
CA ALA A 588 10.35 -25.43 -14.52
C ALA A 588 10.95 -24.01 -14.51
N ARG A 589 11.16 -23.40 -15.67
CA ARG A 589 11.66 -22.01 -15.78
C ARG A 589 10.71 -21.01 -15.12
N THR A 590 9.41 -21.17 -15.37
CA THR A 590 8.33 -20.32 -14.84
C THR A 590 8.20 -20.42 -13.32
N THR A 591 8.60 -21.54 -12.72
CA THR A 591 8.54 -21.81 -11.27
C THR A 591 9.88 -21.63 -10.55
N GLY A 592 10.91 -21.13 -11.24
CA GLY A 592 12.19 -20.71 -10.65
C GLY A 592 13.32 -21.75 -10.67
N TRP A 593 13.18 -22.80 -11.48
CA TRP A 593 14.22 -23.81 -11.68
C TRP A 593 15.19 -23.41 -12.79
N ARG A 594 16.47 -23.76 -12.64
CA ARG A 594 17.52 -23.50 -13.64
C ARG A 594 18.41 -24.73 -13.83
N PRO A 595 18.88 -25.00 -15.06
CA PRO A 595 19.81 -26.09 -15.32
C PRO A 595 21.17 -25.78 -14.66
N ARG A 596 21.77 -26.79 -14.03
CA ARG A 596 23.03 -26.73 -13.28
C ARG A 596 23.91 -27.95 -13.57
N GLY A 597 24.15 -28.20 -14.86
CA GLY A 597 25.02 -29.27 -15.34
C GLY A 597 24.26 -30.51 -15.81
N GLU A 598 25.03 -31.48 -16.30
CA GLU A 598 24.55 -32.77 -16.81
C GLU A 598 24.97 -33.88 -15.83
N GLN A 599 24.12 -34.89 -15.67
CA GLN A 599 24.39 -36.07 -14.85
C GLN A 599 23.90 -37.30 -15.61
N ALA A 600 24.83 -38.05 -16.20
CA ALA A 600 24.55 -39.21 -17.05
C ALA A 600 23.50 -38.90 -18.14
N ASP A 601 22.36 -39.60 -18.13
CA ASP A 601 21.28 -39.47 -19.12
C ASP A 601 20.24 -38.39 -18.75
N HIS A 602 20.51 -37.58 -17.73
CA HIS A 602 19.63 -36.52 -17.24
C HIS A 602 20.31 -35.15 -17.21
N ILE A 603 19.52 -34.10 -17.43
CA ILE A 603 19.89 -32.71 -17.17
C ILE A 603 19.51 -32.40 -15.72
N ARG A 604 20.47 -31.91 -14.94
CA ARG A 604 20.27 -31.55 -13.54
C ARG A 604 19.70 -30.13 -13.45
N TRP A 605 18.50 -30.00 -12.91
CA TRP A 605 17.85 -28.73 -12.64
C TRP A 605 17.78 -28.47 -11.14
N VAL A 606 18.14 -27.26 -10.73
CA VAL A 606 18.11 -26.84 -9.32
C VAL A 606 17.12 -25.70 -9.16
N ARG A 607 16.32 -25.75 -8.09
CA ARG A 607 15.42 -24.66 -7.74
C ARG A 607 16.20 -23.50 -7.14
N VAL A 608 16.27 -22.38 -7.84
CA VAL A 608 17.09 -21.20 -7.44
C VAL A 608 16.25 -19.97 -7.09
N ASP A 609 14.96 -19.97 -7.43
CA ASP A 609 14.04 -18.86 -7.18
C ASP A 609 12.61 -19.38 -6.91
N VAL A 610 11.78 -18.54 -6.31
CA VAL A 610 10.33 -18.75 -6.13
C VAL A 610 9.60 -17.52 -6.69
N PRO A 611 9.33 -17.48 -8.01
CA PRO A 611 8.66 -16.36 -8.62
C PRO A 611 7.20 -16.28 -8.15
N LEU A 612 6.80 -15.11 -7.65
CA LEU A 612 5.43 -14.85 -7.15
C LEU A 612 4.66 -13.86 -8.03
N GLU A 613 5.37 -13.02 -8.79
CA GLU A 613 4.80 -12.03 -9.70
C GLU A 613 4.81 -12.51 -11.15
N ARG A 614 3.78 -12.18 -11.92
CA ARG A 614 3.64 -12.48 -13.37
C ARG A 614 3.64 -13.96 -13.78
N VAL A 615 3.79 -14.91 -12.85
CA VAL A 615 3.71 -16.37 -13.11
C VAL A 615 2.47 -16.75 -13.90
N ARG A 616 1.30 -16.19 -13.55
CA ARG A 616 0.05 -16.47 -14.28
C ARG A 616 0.06 -15.96 -15.72
N HIS A 617 0.69 -14.82 -15.97
CA HIS A 617 0.84 -14.28 -17.32
C HIS A 617 1.77 -15.17 -18.15
N TRP A 618 2.88 -15.62 -17.58
CA TRP A 618 3.79 -16.57 -18.23
C TRP A 618 3.15 -17.93 -18.46
N LEU A 619 2.33 -18.43 -17.54
CA LEU A 619 1.56 -19.67 -17.73
C LEU A 619 0.56 -19.55 -18.88
N VAL A 620 -0.11 -18.39 -19.03
CA VAL A 620 -1.03 -18.15 -20.16
C VAL A 620 -0.27 -18.19 -21.49
N GLU A 621 0.89 -17.55 -21.56
CA GLU A 621 1.73 -17.53 -22.76
C GLU A 621 2.29 -18.93 -23.08
N LEU A 622 2.79 -19.63 -22.06
CA LEU A 622 3.34 -20.98 -22.19
C LEU A 622 2.28 -22.00 -22.64
N LEU A 623 1.10 -22.01 -22.02
CA LEU A 623 0.07 -23.04 -22.25
C LEU A 623 -0.76 -22.79 -23.52
N GLY A 624 -0.80 -21.56 -24.03
CA GLY A 624 -1.61 -21.18 -25.19
C GLY A 624 -1.37 -22.03 -26.44
N PRO A 625 -0.11 -22.25 -26.88
CA PRO A 625 0.20 -23.13 -28.00
C PRO A 625 -0.23 -24.59 -27.78
N PHE A 626 0.04 -25.16 -26.60
CA PHE A 626 -0.31 -26.55 -26.30
C PHE A 626 -1.83 -26.76 -26.23
N GLN A 627 -2.56 -25.82 -25.64
CA GLN A 627 -4.03 -25.86 -25.61
C GLN A 627 -4.64 -25.82 -27.01
N ARG A 628 -4.03 -25.10 -27.97
CA ARG A 628 -4.52 -25.09 -29.36
C ARG A 628 -4.28 -26.41 -30.09
N ARG A 629 -3.19 -27.12 -29.79
CA ARG A 629 -2.82 -28.39 -30.44
C ARG A 629 -3.55 -29.60 -29.83
N HIS A 630 -3.65 -29.64 -28.51
CA HIS A 630 -4.10 -30.82 -27.75
C HIS A 630 -5.43 -30.59 -27.01
N GLY A 631 -5.96 -29.38 -27.03
CA GLY A 631 -7.21 -29.01 -26.34
C GLY A 631 -8.45 -29.27 -27.18
N ILE A 632 -9.56 -29.53 -26.49
CA ILE A 632 -10.87 -29.74 -27.11
C ILE A 632 -11.50 -28.37 -27.42
N ARG A 633 -12.14 -28.24 -28.58
CA ARG A 633 -12.84 -27.02 -28.98
C ARG A 633 -13.93 -26.66 -27.94
N GLY A 634 -13.82 -25.46 -27.35
CA GLY A 634 -14.73 -25.00 -26.30
C GLY A 634 -14.33 -25.38 -24.87
N ALA A 635 -13.19 -26.07 -24.66
CA ALA A 635 -12.65 -26.31 -23.33
C ALA A 635 -12.27 -24.98 -22.63
N PRO A 636 -12.44 -24.88 -21.30
CA PRO A 636 -11.98 -23.72 -20.55
C PRO A 636 -10.46 -23.55 -20.68
N PRO A 637 -9.93 -22.32 -20.50
CA PRO A 637 -8.49 -22.09 -20.56
C PRO A 637 -7.72 -22.99 -19.59
N TRP A 638 -6.67 -23.66 -20.07
CA TRP A 638 -5.90 -24.66 -19.32
C TRP A 638 -5.21 -24.11 -18.09
N TRP A 639 -4.85 -22.82 -18.09
CA TRP A 639 -4.24 -22.17 -16.93
C TRP A 639 -5.13 -22.19 -15.67
N ASN A 640 -6.44 -22.45 -15.79
CA ASN A 640 -7.32 -22.65 -14.63
C ASN A 640 -6.99 -23.91 -13.81
N LEU A 641 -6.31 -24.89 -14.42
CA LEU A 641 -5.94 -26.15 -13.78
C LEU A 641 -4.65 -26.03 -12.94
N TYR A 642 -3.89 -24.94 -13.13
CA TYR A 642 -2.60 -24.72 -12.48
C TYR A 642 -2.80 -23.82 -11.25
N ARG A 643 -2.27 -24.26 -10.09
CA ARG A 643 -2.39 -23.51 -8.84
C ARG A 643 -1.55 -22.23 -8.87
N ASP A 644 -1.94 -21.24 -8.08
CA ASP A 644 -1.05 -20.11 -7.83
C ASP A 644 0.13 -20.57 -6.92
N PRO A 645 1.36 -20.07 -7.14
CA PRO A 645 2.54 -20.45 -6.35
C PRO A 645 2.40 -20.04 -4.87
N PHE A 646 2.89 -20.88 -3.97
CA PHE A 646 2.86 -20.64 -2.52
C PHE A 646 3.98 -19.69 -2.08
N PRO A 647 3.76 -18.85 -1.05
CA PRO A 647 4.85 -18.14 -0.41
C PRO A 647 5.82 -19.13 0.25
N PRO A 648 7.13 -18.81 0.33
CA PRO A 648 8.16 -19.72 0.84
C PRO A 648 7.90 -20.28 2.24
N GLY A 649 7.25 -19.51 3.13
CA GLY A 649 6.89 -19.95 4.49
C GLY A 649 5.82 -21.04 4.55
N ASN A 650 5.15 -21.33 3.43
CA ASN A 650 4.17 -22.42 3.32
C ASN A 650 4.70 -23.59 2.48
N LEU A 651 6.02 -23.64 2.19
CA LEU A 651 6.62 -24.78 1.50
C LEU A 651 6.75 -25.95 2.49
N PRO A 652 6.11 -27.09 2.22
CA PRO A 652 6.23 -28.22 3.12
C PRO A 652 7.65 -28.79 3.03
N GLN A 653 8.20 -29.25 4.16
CA GLN A 653 9.51 -29.92 4.21
C GLN A 653 9.54 -31.21 3.37
N ARG A 654 8.37 -31.80 3.08
CA ARG A 654 8.18 -33.00 2.24
C ARG A 654 6.91 -32.85 1.39
N LEU A 655 6.89 -33.44 0.20
CA LEU A 655 5.66 -33.50 -0.60
C LEU A 655 4.56 -34.26 0.16
N PRO A 656 3.30 -33.77 0.18
CA PRO A 656 2.18 -34.49 0.78
C PRO A 656 2.02 -35.89 0.18
N GLU A 657 1.64 -36.88 0.98
CA GLU A 657 1.56 -38.29 0.56
C GLU A 657 0.65 -38.53 -0.65
N GLY A 658 -0.42 -37.74 -0.83
CA GLY A 658 -1.31 -37.82 -1.99
C GLY A 658 -0.72 -37.25 -3.29
N LEU A 659 0.33 -36.43 -3.21
CA LEU A 659 1.08 -35.88 -4.34
C LEU A 659 2.41 -36.62 -4.57
N ASN A 660 2.97 -37.25 -3.54
CA ASN A 660 4.24 -37.96 -3.57
C ASN A 660 4.07 -39.44 -3.97
N GLN A 661 3.34 -39.67 -5.07
CA GLN A 661 3.12 -41.00 -5.64
C GLN A 661 3.55 -40.99 -7.10
N PRO A 662 3.98 -42.13 -7.66
CA PRO A 662 4.15 -42.28 -9.10
C PRO A 662 2.88 -41.85 -9.83
N PHE A 663 3.02 -41.08 -10.91
CA PHE A 663 1.88 -40.83 -11.78
C PHE A 663 1.53 -42.15 -12.50
N ASP A 664 0.29 -42.61 -12.35
CA ASP A 664 -0.21 -43.84 -12.99
C ASP A 664 -0.52 -43.55 -14.46
N ASP A 665 0.36 -44.00 -15.35
CA ASP A 665 0.21 -43.87 -16.80
C ASP A 665 -0.72 -44.93 -17.41
N GLY A 666 -1.32 -45.81 -16.57
CA GLY A 666 -1.96 -47.03 -17.02
C GLY A 666 -0.94 -48.10 -17.43
N PRO A 667 -1.37 -49.35 -17.67
CA PRO A 667 -0.45 -50.44 -18.00
C PRO A 667 0.34 -50.13 -19.28
N GLU A 668 1.67 -50.30 -19.20
CA GLU A 668 2.64 -50.08 -20.29
C GLU A 668 2.32 -50.92 -21.55
N ASP A 669 1.55 -52.00 -21.41
CA ASP A 669 1.26 -53.00 -22.44
C ASP A 669 0.23 -52.59 -23.51
N MET A 670 -0.40 -51.40 -23.43
CA MET A 670 -1.30 -50.93 -24.51
C MET A 670 -0.60 -50.07 -25.58
N PHE A 671 0.71 -49.82 -25.46
CA PHE A 671 1.44 -48.93 -26.36
C PHE A 671 2.33 -49.63 -27.40
N ASP A 672 2.30 -50.97 -27.44
CA ASP A 672 3.04 -51.80 -28.41
C ASP A 672 2.16 -52.41 -29.52
N ALA A 673 0.94 -51.90 -29.73
CA ALA A 673 0.09 -52.29 -30.85
C ALA A 673 -0.25 -51.09 -31.76
N VAL A 674 0.70 -50.80 -32.66
CA VAL A 674 0.60 -50.01 -33.92
C VAL A 674 0.40 -48.49 -33.79
#